data_AF-Q3B8R1-F1
#
_entry.id   AF-Q3B8R1-F1
#
_cell.length_a   1.000
_cell.length_b   1.000
_cell.length_c   1.000
_cell.angle_alpha   90.00
_cell.angle_beta   90.00
_cell.angle_gamma   90.00
#
_symmetry.space_group_name_H-M   'P 1'
#
loop_
_entity.id
_entity.type
_entity.pdbx_description
1 polymer ?
#
loop_
_entity_poly.entity_id
_entity_poly.type
_entity_poly.pdbx_seq_one_letter_code
_entity_poly.pdbx_strand_id
1 'polypeptide(L)'
;MEILTGDSITTCLSPLVHDLICNLGFELTEICDINSIVTQNGEVRWKAITDRVSYAELGHSLDYRQSVQRLGPVCEAIHLHISSLSRAQFETQYSPWYQWTTSPELFLEIYDALESSQSAAISLSVMKLASCLERALGDVFLLIGNECPFLLRDLLASAELAHVFGHAVMDVLKVFIGSPCGLNLRNVLWHGFASPQDIPPKYCSALLLLTAGLGQLLKSYLHHTKVQLAHRPFVTLTNLEDVIVFPGVTDKVLSALETVMTKSSFLLKIMLPYWELAVSKFKSHRFADCTMLLLSQLEAGLRRVFATVNKCPDRLLTAESTILYTTFDEILAKHMSDGSINQLPCFLGEPAMDFLWDFLNYQEGPRIRDRLSHGEINIREFPKAAASQLLTFCLVLLLRFTEEDTLSELKEEAAIQLLVSLAERYRSRCHPAFQLQKQVLSCEKSLRMWPVLPLPEECCQEAGRSEGNSEACACNSLISKILCELCHYLPASACAINGLDGLPSEKWSQLLNELCNTRIPTLFCPKIVLEVLVVLRGISSQCQRVSDQVIASLQLRHRQWVEHTLRSRQRQNYVRMLSSVGLLCPVLSLILLLLALELVSVHAVHGKDAQERQQYLRFLKLILQYTENLVAYTSRQKNKWNEAVSLTRAVLLRIWTFSEKKQMLIHLTKNTNKVDTG
;
A
#
# COMPACT_ATOMS: atom_id res chain seq x y z
N MET A 1 9.87 -14.68 -26.40
CA MET A 1 9.03 -15.84 -26.08
C MET A 1 7.64 -15.51 -26.57
N GLU A 2 7.09 -16.31 -27.49
CA GLU A 2 5.73 -16.09 -28.00
C GLU A 2 4.74 -16.29 -26.86
N ILE A 3 4.12 -15.20 -26.40
CA ILE A 3 2.98 -15.26 -25.48
C ILE A 3 1.82 -15.90 -26.23
N LEU A 4 1.08 -16.81 -25.60
CA LEU A 4 -0.10 -17.49 -26.18
C LEU A 4 -0.91 -16.50 -27.05
N THR A 5 -0.83 -16.65 -28.37
CA THR A 5 -1.33 -15.71 -29.39
C THR A 5 -2.81 -15.94 -29.72
N GLY A 6 -3.57 -16.57 -28.83
CA GLY A 6 -4.96 -16.94 -29.08
C GLY A 6 -5.88 -15.73 -29.22
N ASP A 7 -6.04 -15.23 -30.45
CA ASP A 7 -7.14 -14.36 -30.88
C ASP A 7 -8.52 -15.02 -30.69
N SER A 8 -8.54 -16.31 -30.31
CA SER A 8 -9.73 -17.11 -30.00
C SER A 8 -10.26 -16.94 -28.57
N ILE A 9 -9.55 -16.26 -27.67
CA ILE A 9 -10.01 -16.09 -26.29
C ILE A 9 -11.15 -15.07 -26.28
N THR A 10 -12.38 -15.52 -26.03
CA THR A 10 -13.57 -14.66 -25.91
C THR A 10 -13.87 -14.24 -24.48
N THR A 11 -13.40 -15.01 -23.49
CA THR A 11 -13.55 -14.74 -22.05
C THR A 11 -12.37 -15.32 -21.27
N CYS A 12 -12.03 -14.74 -20.12
CA CYS A 12 -11.11 -15.34 -19.15
C CYS A 12 -11.81 -16.00 -17.96
N LEU A 13 -13.14 -16.12 -18.02
CA LEU A 13 -13.91 -16.93 -17.09
C LEU A 13 -13.80 -18.40 -17.47
N SER A 14 -13.81 -19.28 -16.47
CA SER A 14 -13.97 -20.70 -16.74
C SER A 14 -15.37 -20.98 -17.32
N PRO A 15 -15.58 -22.09 -18.05
CA PRO A 15 -16.89 -22.39 -18.64
C PRO A 15 -18.04 -22.40 -17.62
N LEU A 16 -17.80 -22.89 -16.40
CA LEU A 16 -18.81 -22.92 -15.34
C LEU A 16 -19.16 -21.53 -14.82
N VAL A 17 -18.16 -20.67 -14.64
CA VAL A 17 -18.36 -19.29 -14.16
C VAL A 17 -18.98 -18.43 -15.25
N HIS A 18 -18.55 -18.60 -16.50
CA HIS A 18 -19.15 -17.95 -17.66
C HIS A 18 -20.63 -18.32 -17.79
N ASP A 19 -20.99 -19.61 -17.71
CA ASP A 19 -22.39 -20.05 -17.73
C ASP A 19 -23.20 -19.43 -16.58
N LEU A 20 -22.62 -19.43 -15.37
CA LEU A 20 -23.27 -18.89 -14.18
C LEU A 20 -23.58 -17.39 -14.27
N ILE A 21 -22.68 -16.60 -14.88
CA ILE A 21 -22.81 -15.14 -15.00
C ILE A 21 -23.58 -14.74 -16.27
N CYS A 22 -23.28 -15.35 -17.41
CA CYS A 22 -23.78 -14.87 -18.70
C CYS A 22 -25.15 -15.46 -19.05
N ASN A 23 -25.42 -16.71 -18.64
CA ASN A 23 -26.59 -17.46 -19.12
C ASN A 23 -27.62 -17.75 -18.03
N LEU A 24 -27.18 -18.28 -16.89
CA LEU A 24 -28.07 -18.91 -15.91
C LEU A 24 -29.11 -17.94 -15.33
N GLY A 25 -30.38 -18.34 -15.40
CA GLY A 25 -31.55 -17.56 -15.03
C GLY A 25 -32.08 -16.65 -16.13
N PHE A 26 -31.26 -16.29 -17.13
CA PHE A 26 -31.69 -15.47 -18.27
C PHE A 26 -32.22 -16.30 -19.44
N GLU A 27 -32.04 -17.63 -19.41
CA GLU A 27 -32.71 -18.57 -20.31
C GLU A 27 -34.19 -18.76 -19.98
N LEU A 28 -34.61 -18.39 -18.77
CA LEU A 28 -35.99 -18.57 -18.31
C LEU A 28 -36.93 -17.58 -19.01
N THR A 29 -38.06 -18.09 -19.49
CA THR A 29 -39.13 -17.30 -20.12
C THR A 29 -40.09 -16.66 -19.10
N GLU A 30 -39.83 -16.82 -17.80
CA GLU A 30 -40.64 -16.25 -16.73
C GLU A 30 -40.57 -14.73 -16.77
N ILE A 31 -41.73 -14.07 -16.94
CA ILE A 31 -41.83 -12.61 -16.83
C ILE A 31 -42.25 -12.26 -15.41
N CYS A 32 -41.33 -11.66 -14.65
CA CYS A 32 -41.63 -11.13 -13.32
C CYS A 32 -42.34 -9.77 -13.45
N ASP A 33 -43.52 -9.63 -12.84
CA ASP A 33 -44.20 -8.33 -12.73
C ASP A 33 -43.41 -7.40 -11.81
N ILE A 34 -42.90 -6.29 -12.34
CA ILE A 34 -42.14 -5.30 -11.58
C ILE A 34 -42.92 -4.77 -10.37
N ASN A 35 -44.25 -4.68 -10.45
CA ASN A 35 -45.07 -4.22 -9.33
C ASN A 35 -45.01 -5.17 -8.13
N SER A 36 -44.61 -6.43 -8.33
CA SER A 36 -44.36 -7.37 -7.23
C SER A 36 -43.02 -7.10 -6.52
N ILE A 37 -42.06 -6.46 -7.19
CA ILE A 37 -40.69 -6.22 -6.71
C ILE A 37 -40.54 -4.79 -6.17
N VAL A 38 -41.16 -3.79 -6.81
CA VAL A 38 -41.06 -2.37 -6.47
C VAL A 38 -42.44 -1.73 -6.44
N THR A 39 -42.73 -0.90 -5.43
CA THR A 39 -43.96 -0.10 -5.40
C THR A 39 -43.90 1.08 -6.36
N GLN A 40 -45.04 1.70 -6.67
CA GLN A 40 -45.06 2.94 -7.48
C GLN A 40 -44.20 4.07 -6.89
N ASN A 41 -43.97 4.07 -5.57
CA ASN A 41 -43.15 5.06 -4.89
C ASN A 41 -41.66 4.67 -4.81
N GLY A 42 -41.24 3.54 -5.42
CA GLY A 42 -39.85 3.08 -5.41
C GLY A 42 -39.43 2.25 -4.20
N GLU A 43 -40.37 1.81 -3.36
CA GLU A 43 -40.06 0.95 -2.23
C GLU A 43 -39.83 -0.48 -2.68
N VAL A 44 -38.72 -1.08 -2.24
CA VAL A 44 -38.32 -2.44 -2.60
C VAL A 44 -39.08 -3.44 -1.75
N ARG A 45 -39.85 -4.32 -2.40
CA ARG A 45 -40.57 -5.43 -1.77
C ARG A 45 -39.63 -6.61 -1.61
N TRP A 46 -38.77 -6.56 -0.60
CA TRP A 46 -37.72 -7.55 -0.33
C TRP A 46 -38.20 -9.00 -0.38
N LYS A 47 -39.41 -9.30 0.11
CA LYS A 47 -39.98 -10.64 0.08
C LYS A 47 -39.99 -11.26 -1.32
N ALA A 48 -40.37 -10.50 -2.35
CA ALA A 48 -40.39 -10.98 -3.74
C ALA A 48 -39.00 -11.34 -4.28
N ILE A 49 -37.93 -10.76 -3.71
CA ILE A 49 -36.55 -11.04 -4.06
C ILE A 49 -36.01 -12.18 -3.19
N THR A 50 -36.23 -12.15 -1.88
CA THR A 50 -35.72 -13.16 -0.95
C THR A 50 -36.37 -14.52 -1.15
N ASP A 51 -37.64 -14.57 -1.58
CA ASP A 51 -38.34 -15.83 -1.90
C ASP A 51 -37.73 -16.54 -3.14
N ARG A 52 -36.87 -15.86 -3.91
CA ARG A 52 -36.11 -16.45 -5.03
C ARG A 52 -34.77 -17.05 -4.59
N VAL A 53 -34.35 -16.83 -3.36
CA VAL A 53 -33.15 -17.46 -2.80
C VAL A 53 -33.48 -18.90 -2.40
N SER A 54 -32.61 -19.82 -2.82
CA SER A 54 -32.73 -21.24 -2.56
C SER A 54 -31.72 -21.72 -1.52
N TYR A 55 -32.14 -22.68 -0.72
CA TYR A 55 -31.33 -23.33 0.31
C TYR A 55 -31.23 -24.83 0.01
N ALA A 56 -30.09 -25.44 0.30
CA ALA A 56 -29.90 -26.89 0.20
C ALA A 56 -30.88 -27.64 1.12
N GLU A 57 -31.13 -28.93 0.86
CA GLU A 57 -32.18 -29.73 1.53
C GLU A 57 -32.12 -29.71 3.07
N LEU A 58 -30.94 -29.56 3.66
CA LEU A 58 -30.74 -29.45 5.11
C LEU A 58 -30.99 -28.02 5.66
N GLY A 59 -31.46 -27.08 4.83
CA GLY A 59 -31.90 -25.73 5.19
C GLY A 59 -30.80 -24.76 5.66
N HIS A 60 -29.55 -25.22 5.83
CA HIS A 60 -28.50 -24.42 6.46
C HIS A 60 -27.55 -23.71 5.50
N SER A 61 -27.44 -24.17 4.24
CA SER A 61 -26.52 -23.58 3.26
C SER A 61 -27.25 -23.11 2.00
N LEU A 62 -26.89 -21.93 1.50
CA LEU A 62 -27.40 -21.39 0.24
C LEU A 62 -27.06 -22.30 -0.94
N ASP A 63 -28.06 -22.63 -1.75
CA ASP A 63 -27.86 -23.17 -3.09
C ASP A 63 -27.66 -21.99 -4.05
N TYR A 64 -26.39 -21.63 -4.27
CA TYR A 64 -26.04 -20.48 -5.09
C TYR A 64 -26.49 -20.63 -6.54
N ARG A 65 -26.33 -21.82 -7.15
CA ARG A 65 -26.68 -22.01 -8.56
C ARG A 65 -28.19 -21.89 -8.76
N GLN A 66 -28.99 -22.54 -7.91
CA GLN A 66 -30.45 -22.42 -7.99
C GLN A 66 -30.93 -20.99 -7.67
N SER A 67 -30.28 -20.32 -6.71
CA SER A 67 -30.58 -18.92 -6.38
C SER A 67 -30.31 -17.99 -7.55
N VAL A 68 -29.16 -18.12 -8.23
CA VAL A 68 -28.85 -17.34 -9.45
C VAL A 68 -29.89 -17.57 -10.52
N GLN A 69 -30.25 -18.83 -10.78
CA GLN A 69 -31.25 -19.17 -11.79
C GLN A 69 -32.61 -18.51 -11.49
N ARG A 70 -33.08 -18.54 -10.24
CA ARG A 70 -34.37 -17.95 -9.84
C ARG A 70 -34.35 -16.42 -9.75
N LEU A 71 -33.19 -15.82 -9.51
CA LEU A 71 -33.02 -14.37 -9.46
C LEU A 71 -32.84 -13.77 -10.86
N GLY A 72 -32.50 -14.55 -11.89
CA GLY A 72 -32.36 -14.08 -13.27
C GLY A 72 -33.56 -13.27 -13.78
N PRO A 73 -34.79 -13.82 -13.75
CA PRO A 73 -36.00 -13.10 -14.15
C PRO A 73 -36.28 -11.82 -13.34
N VAL A 74 -35.90 -11.81 -12.05
CA VAL A 74 -36.01 -10.63 -11.18
C VAL A 74 -35.03 -9.55 -11.64
N CYS A 75 -33.78 -9.93 -11.96
CA CYS A 75 -32.78 -8.98 -12.49
C CYS A 75 -33.21 -8.39 -13.82
N GLU A 76 -33.83 -9.19 -14.71
CA GLU A 76 -34.40 -8.72 -15.97
C GLU A 76 -35.49 -7.66 -15.72
N ALA A 77 -36.48 -7.97 -14.89
CA ALA A 77 -37.57 -7.05 -14.58
C ALA A 77 -37.07 -5.74 -13.96
N ILE A 78 -36.09 -5.81 -13.05
CA ILE A 78 -35.46 -4.63 -12.46
C ILE A 78 -34.74 -3.82 -13.54
N HIS A 79 -34.00 -4.46 -14.44
CA HIS A 79 -33.29 -3.77 -15.51
C HIS A 79 -34.24 -3.02 -16.45
N LEU A 80 -35.31 -3.68 -16.90
CA LEU A 80 -36.34 -3.05 -17.74
C LEU A 80 -36.99 -1.86 -17.03
N HIS A 81 -37.26 -1.98 -15.73
CA HIS A 81 -37.79 -0.88 -14.91
C HIS A 81 -36.83 0.30 -14.86
N ILE A 82 -35.58 0.08 -14.45
CA ILE A 82 -34.57 1.14 -14.33
C ILE A 82 -34.36 1.83 -15.68
N SER A 83 -34.26 1.06 -16.77
CA SER A 83 -34.11 1.58 -18.13
C SER A 83 -35.35 2.33 -18.65
N SER A 84 -36.53 2.11 -18.08
CA SER A 84 -37.76 2.82 -18.45
C SER A 84 -37.92 4.19 -17.78
N LEU A 85 -37.17 4.43 -16.70
CA LEU A 85 -37.19 5.70 -15.99
C LEU A 85 -36.34 6.72 -16.74
N SER A 86 -36.77 7.97 -16.74
CA SER A 86 -35.88 9.10 -17.03
C SER A 86 -34.95 9.39 -15.85
N ARG A 87 -33.82 10.05 -16.11
CA ARG A 87 -32.87 10.50 -15.08
C ARG A 87 -33.53 11.24 -13.92
N ALA A 88 -34.48 12.14 -14.21
CA ALA A 88 -35.21 12.89 -13.19
C ALA A 88 -36.14 12.01 -12.35
N GLN A 89 -36.80 11.01 -12.96
CA GLN A 89 -37.62 10.04 -12.24
C GLN A 89 -36.75 9.15 -11.35
N PHE A 90 -35.64 8.63 -11.90
CA PHE A 90 -34.68 7.84 -11.13
C PHE A 90 -34.14 8.62 -9.93
N GLU A 91 -33.73 9.87 -10.14
CA GLU A 91 -33.22 10.73 -9.07
C GLU A 91 -34.27 10.99 -8.00
N THR A 92 -35.49 11.36 -8.39
CA THR A 92 -36.59 11.62 -7.46
C THR A 92 -36.96 10.37 -6.65
N GLN A 93 -36.96 9.20 -7.29
CA GLN A 93 -37.43 7.95 -6.71
C GLN A 93 -36.36 7.25 -5.84
N TYR A 94 -35.07 7.33 -6.22
CA TYR A 94 -34.02 6.53 -5.60
C TYR A 94 -32.90 7.31 -4.91
N SER A 95 -32.55 8.53 -5.34
CA SER A 95 -31.46 9.29 -4.72
C SER A 95 -31.59 9.51 -3.20
N PRO A 96 -32.80 9.73 -2.63
CA PRO A 96 -32.95 9.80 -1.17
C PRO A 96 -32.52 8.52 -0.44
N TRP A 97 -32.58 7.37 -1.11
CA TRP A 97 -32.26 6.06 -0.55
C TRP A 97 -30.79 5.68 -0.66
N TYR A 98 -29.94 6.51 -1.29
CA TYR A 98 -28.49 6.32 -1.34
C TYR A 98 -27.73 7.14 -0.30
N GLN A 99 -28.41 8.02 0.44
CA GLN A 99 -27.80 8.92 1.44
C GLN A 99 -27.13 8.21 2.62
N TRP A 100 -27.45 6.94 2.85
CA TRP A 100 -26.78 6.13 3.87
C TRP A 100 -25.39 5.65 3.44
N THR A 101 -25.02 5.87 2.18
CA THR A 101 -23.68 5.61 1.66
C THR A 101 -22.86 6.89 1.71
N THR A 102 -21.53 6.78 1.65
CA THR A 102 -20.63 7.94 1.66
C THR A 102 -20.54 8.66 0.31
N SER A 103 -21.24 8.22 -0.72
CA SER A 103 -21.15 8.79 -2.09
C SER A 103 -22.46 8.65 -2.86
N PRO A 104 -23.56 9.30 -2.43
CA PRO A 104 -24.88 9.18 -3.07
C PRO A 104 -24.90 9.64 -4.54
N GLU A 105 -23.98 10.52 -4.95
CA GLU A 105 -23.90 10.99 -6.33
C GLU A 105 -23.34 9.93 -7.28
N LEU A 106 -22.61 8.93 -6.75
CA LEU A 106 -22.09 7.80 -7.53
C LEU A 106 -23.20 7.07 -8.29
N PHE A 107 -24.38 6.99 -7.70
CA PHE A 107 -25.50 6.22 -8.24
C PHE A 107 -26.12 6.88 -9.48
N LEU A 108 -26.05 8.22 -9.59
CA LEU A 108 -26.41 8.91 -10.82
C LEU A 108 -25.41 8.64 -11.93
N GLU A 109 -24.10 8.60 -11.62
CA GLU A 109 -23.08 8.25 -12.62
C GLU A 109 -23.24 6.82 -13.15
N ILE A 110 -23.68 5.90 -12.29
CA ILE A 110 -23.94 4.51 -12.67
C ILE A 110 -25.21 4.40 -13.52
N TYR A 111 -26.25 5.17 -13.19
CA TYR A 111 -27.43 5.27 -14.03
C TYR A 111 -27.06 5.80 -15.43
N ASP A 112 -26.26 6.88 -15.51
CA ASP A 112 -25.77 7.42 -16.79
C ASP A 112 -24.95 6.36 -17.59
N ALA A 113 -24.20 5.50 -16.89
CA ALA A 113 -23.49 4.38 -17.52
C ALA A 113 -24.42 3.29 -18.06
N LEU A 114 -25.52 2.98 -17.36
CA LEU A 114 -26.56 2.07 -17.85
C LEU A 114 -27.26 2.63 -19.09
N GLU A 115 -27.58 3.92 -19.13
CA GLU A 115 -28.17 4.56 -20.31
C GLU A 115 -27.24 4.47 -21.53
N SER A 116 -25.92 4.66 -21.33
CA SER A 116 -24.94 4.57 -22.42
C SER A 116 -24.85 3.18 -23.05
N SER A 117 -25.28 2.13 -22.33
CA SER A 117 -25.14 0.72 -22.72
C SER A 117 -23.71 0.27 -23.06
N GLN A 118 -22.68 1.03 -22.63
CA GLN A 118 -21.28 0.67 -22.88
C GLN A 118 -20.82 -0.40 -21.88
N SER A 119 -20.55 -1.62 -22.35
CA SER A 119 -20.26 -2.78 -21.48
C SER A 119 -19.08 -2.57 -20.52
N ALA A 120 -18.00 -1.92 -20.96
CA ALA A 120 -16.88 -1.58 -20.09
C ALA A 120 -17.26 -0.59 -18.96
N ALA A 121 -18.18 0.34 -19.23
CA ALA A 121 -18.68 1.30 -18.25
C ALA A 121 -19.63 0.62 -17.25
N ILE A 122 -20.40 -0.36 -17.68
CA ILE A 122 -21.24 -1.22 -16.82
C ILE A 122 -20.37 -2.00 -15.85
N SER A 123 -19.32 -2.67 -16.33
CA SER A 123 -18.36 -3.40 -15.49
C SER A 123 -17.67 -2.49 -14.47
N LEU A 124 -17.19 -1.31 -14.89
CA LEU A 124 -16.64 -0.30 -13.98
C LEU A 124 -17.69 0.12 -12.93
N SER A 125 -18.95 0.27 -13.32
CA SER A 125 -20.03 0.63 -12.40
C SER A 125 -20.28 -0.44 -11.36
N VAL A 126 -20.24 -1.72 -11.72
CA VAL A 126 -20.35 -2.83 -10.77
C VAL A 126 -19.16 -2.86 -9.81
N MET A 127 -17.93 -2.59 -10.29
CA MET A 127 -16.75 -2.45 -9.41
C MET A 127 -16.95 -1.34 -8.37
N LYS A 128 -17.42 -0.16 -8.81
CA LYS A 128 -17.69 0.99 -7.94
C LYS A 128 -18.82 0.70 -6.94
N LEU A 129 -19.90 0.05 -7.39
CA LEU A 129 -21.02 -0.37 -6.53
C LEU A 129 -20.55 -1.34 -5.45
N ALA A 130 -19.79 -2.37 -5.82
CA ALA A 130 -19.30 -3.37 -4.87
C ALA A 130 -18.44 -2.72 -3.79
N SER A 131 -17.52 -1.82 -4.15
CA SER A 131 -16.66 -1.12 -3.20
C SER A 131 -17.41 -0.10 -2.33
N CYS A 132 -18.36 0.64 -2.91
CA CYS A 132 -19.22 1.56 -2.16
C CYS A 132 -20.08 0.80 -1.14
N LEU A 133 -20.69 -0.30 -1.57
CA LEU A 133 -21.54 -1.13 -0.72
C LEU A 133 -20.72 -1.82 0.38
N GLU A 134 -19.54 -2.36 0.07
CA GLU A 134 -18.64 -2.94 1.06
C GLU A 134 -18.29 -1.94 2.17
N ARG A 135 -17.97 -0.69 1.80
CA ARG A 135 -17.71 0.35 2.80
C ARG A 135 -18.95 0.73 3.60
N ALA A 136 -20.08 0.95 2.94
CA ALA A 136 -21.32 1.37 3.60
C ALA A 136 -21.83 0.28 4.55
N LEU A 137 -21.75 -0.99 4.17
CA LEU A 137 -22.09 -2.12 5.04
C LEU A 137 -21.15 -2.21 6.24
N GLY A 138 -19.86 -1.92 6.08
CA GLY A 138 -18.95 -1.88 7.23
C GLY A 138 -19.25 -0.74 8.21
N ASP A 139 -19.82 0.39 7.76
CA ASP A 139 -20.32 1.43 8.67
C ASP A 139 -21.56 0.94 9.44
N VAL A 140 -22.48 0.23 8.76
CA VAL A 140 -23.66 -0.37 9.39
C VAL A 140 -23.30 -1.45 10.39
N PHE A 141 -22.30 -2.29 10.07
CA PHE A 141 -21.78 -3.33 10.98
C PHE A 141 -21.38 -2.73 12.33
N LEU A 142 -20.75 -1.56 12.33
CA LEU A 142 -20.28 -0.87 13.54
C LEU A 142 -21.40 -0.23 14.38
N LEU A 143 -22.66 -0.28 13.94
CA LEU A 143 -23.78 0.05 14.82
C LEU A 143 -23.91 -0.95 15.99
N ILE A 144 -23.40 -2.17 15.81
CA ILE A 144 -23.54 -3.29 16.75
C ILE A 144 -22.17 -3.88 17.11
N GLY A 145 -21.31 -4.09 16.11
CA GLY A 145 -19.98 -4.68 16.27
C GLY A 145 -18.87 -3.67 16.62
N ASN A 146 -17.69 -4.18 16.96
CA ASN A 146 -16.53 -3.35 17.37
C ASN A 146 -15.46 -3.21 16.28
N GLU A 147 -15.14 -4.29 15.57
CA GLU A 147 -14.13 -4.32 14.50
C GLU A 147 -14.74 -4.88 13.23
N CYS A 148 -14.77 -4.08 12.17
CA CYS A 148 -15.33 -4.49 10.88
C CYS A 148 -14.48 -5.63 10.26
N PRO A 149 -15.10 -6.74 9.82
CA PRO A 149 -14.40 -7.79 9.09
C PRO A 149 -13.66 -7.24 7.87
N PHE A 150 -12.46 -7.75 7.62
CA PHE A 150 -11.61 -7.33 6.50
C PHE A 150 -12.12 -7.85 5.14
N LEU A 151 -12.66 -9.08 5.11
CA LEU A 151 -13.16 -9.69 3.89
C LEU A 151 -14.66 -9.41 3.73
N LEU A 152 -15.07 -8.96 2.53
CA LEU A 152 -16.49 -8.74 2.19
C LEU A 152 -17.35 -9.97 2.47
N ARG A 153 -16.86 -11.18 2.18
CA ARG A 153 -17.59 -12.43 2.45
C ARG A 153 -17.95 -12.57 3.93
N ASP A 154 -17.00 -12.27 4.81
CA ASP A 154 -17.17 -12.42 6.26
C ASP A 154 -18.07 -11.28 6.78
N LEU A 155 -17.94 -10.08 6.22
CA LEU A 155 -18.87 -8.97 6.48
C LEU A 155 -20.32 -9.35 6.09
N LEU A 156 -20.54 -9.89 4.89
CA LEU A 156 -21.88 -10.31 4.43
C LEU A 156 -22.46 -11.49 5.21
N ALA A 157 -21.61 -12.32 5.83
CA ALA A 157 -22.00 -13.44 6.68
C ALA A 157 -22.19 -13.05 8.16
N SER A 158 -21.92 -11.80 8.52
CA SER A 158 -21.98 -11.32 9.91
C SER A 158 -23.40 -11.34 10.49
N ALA A 159 -23.50 -11.67 11.77
CA ALA A 159 -24.76 -11.66 12.50
C ALA A 159 -25.27 -10.22 12.70
N GLU A 160 -24.35 -9.26 12.77
CA GLU A 160 -24.59 -7.83 12.92
C GLU A 160 -25.38 -7.29 11.73
N LEU A 161 -24.93 -7.55 10.49
CA LEU A 161 -25.69 -7.12 9.31
C LEU A 161 -26.99 -7.90 9.16
N ALA A 162 -27.00 -9.19 9.48
CA ALA A 162 -28.23 -9.98 9.48
C ALA A 162 -29.25 -9.46 10.52
N HIS A 163 -28.81 -8.87 11.63
CA HIS A 163 -29.69 -8.26 12.63
C HIS A 163 -30.32 -6.95 12.13
N VAL A 164 -29.57 -6.15 11.34
CA VAL A 164 -30.07 -4.89 10.78
C VAL A 164 -30.97 -5.10 9.56
N PHE A 165 -30.51 -5.91 8.60
CA PHE A 165 -31.17 -6.07 7.29
C PHE A 165 -32.02 -7.34 7.17
N GLY A 166 -31.78 -8.34 8.01
CA GLY A 166 -32.38 -9.67 7.90
C GLY A 166 -31.47 -10.65 7.15
N HIS A 167 -31.49 -11.91 7.61
CA HIS A 167 -30.64 -12.97 7.04
C HIS A 167 -30.88 -13.20 5.55
N ALA A 168 -32.15 -13.29 5.13
CA ALA A 168 -32.50 -13.53 3.74
C ALA A 168 -32.07 -12.39 2.79
N VAL A 169 -32.07 -11.14 3.27
CA VAL A 169 -31.58 -9.98 2.52
C VAL A 169 -30.07 -10.06 2.32
N MET A 170 -29.34 -10.41 3.38
CA MET A 170 -27.89 -10.63 3.28
C MET A 170 -27.54 -11.80 2.37
N ASP A 171 -28.35 -12.86 2.37
CA ASP A 171 -28.19 -13.99 1.47
C ASP A 171 -28.33 -13.61 0.00
N VAL A 172 -29.24 -12.70 -0.35
CA VAL A 172 -29.30 -12.13 -1.71
C VAL A 172 -27.95 -11.50 -2.08
N LEU A 173 -27.38 -10.64 -1.22
CA LEU A 173 -26.08 -10.01 -1.50
C LEU A 173 -24.93 -11.03 -1.63
N LYS A 174 -24.94 -12.10 -0.82
CA LYS A 174 -23.94 -13.18 -0.91
C LYS A 174 -23.95 -13.83 -2.29
N VAL A 175 -25.13 -13.98 -2.93
CA VAL A 175 -25.27 -14.53 -4.28
C VAL A 175 -24.60 -13.64 -5.33
N PHE A 176 -24.72 -12.32 -5.23
CA PHE A 176 -24.16 -11.40 -6.23
C PHE A 176 -22.65 -11.12 -6.06
N ILE A 177 -22.21 -10.78 -4.85
CA ILE A 177 -20.87 -10.19 -4.64
C ILE A 177 -20.04 -10.86 -3.55
N GLY A 178 -20.60 -11.81 -2.79
CA GLY A 178 -19.95 -12.35 -1.61
C GLY A 178 -19.21 -13.67 -1.82
N SER A 179 -19.88 -14.65 -2.40
CA SER A 179 -19.39 -16.03 -2.44
C SER A 179 -18.77 -16.41 -3.78
N PRO A 180 -17.62 -17.10 -3.82
CA PRO A 180 -17.08 -17.68 -5.04
C PRO A 180 -17.97 -18.80 -5.62
N CYS A 181 -18.90 -19.36 -4.85
CA CYS A 181 -19.91 -20.30 -5.35
C CYS A 181 -21.11 -19.60 -6.01
N GLY A 182 -21.27 -18.29 -5.80
CA GLY A 182 -22.26 -17.45 -6.47
C GLY A 182 -21.65 -16.71 -7.67
N LEU A 183 -22.27 -15.59 -8.07
CA LEU A 183 -21.79 -14.77 -9.19
C LEU A 183 -20.40 -14.17 -8.91
N ASN A 184 -20.10 -13.88 -7.63
CA ASN A 184 -18.83 -13.34 -7.17
C ASN A 184 -18.36 -12.10 -7.98
N LEU A 185 -19.30 -11.25 -8.42
CA LEU A 185 -19.05 -10.18 -9.39
C LEU A 185 -17.91 -9.26 -8.95
N ARG A 186 -17.82 -8.99 -7.65
CA ARG A 186 -16.74 -8.19 -7.04
C ARG A 186 -15.37 -8.74 -7.41
N ASN A 187 -15.09 -10.00 -7.11
CA ASN A 187 -13.75 -10.56 -7.34
C ASN A 187 -13.48 -10.83 -8.82
N VAL A 188 -14.50 -11.30 -9.56
CA VAL A 188 -14.38 -11.54 -11.00
C VAL A 188 -13.96 -10.28 -11.76
N LEU A 189 -14.52 -9.12 -11.39
CA LEU A 189 -14.18 -7.83 -12.00
C LEU A 189 -12.88 -7.23 -11.46
N TRP A 190 -12.72 -7.16 -10.13
CA TRP A 190 -11.54 -6.53 -9.52
C TRP A 190 -10.23 -7.26 -9.82
N HIS A 191 -10.28 -8.57 -10.12
CA HIS A 191 -9.13 -9.34 -10.55
C HIS A 191 -8.99 -9.44 -12.08
N GLY A 192 -9.85 -8.77 -12.86
CA GLY A 192 -9.73 -8.70 -14.32
C GLY A 192 -9.94 -10.05 -15.02
N PHE A 193 -10.88 -10.87 -14.55
CA PHE A 193 -11.28 -12.10 -15.25
C PHE A 193 -12.38 -11.86 -16.28
N ALA A 194 -13.36 -11.03 -15.95
CA ALA A 194 -14.47 -10.74 -16.86
C ALA A 194 -14.06 -9.78 -17.99
N SER A 195 -14.32 -10.20 -19.22
CA SER A 195 -14.31 -9.33 -20.40
C SER A 195 -15.42 -8.27 -20.28
N PRO A 196 -15.37 -7.17 -21.07
CA PRO A 196 -16.45 -6.20 -21.11
C PRO A 196 -17.82 -6.81 -21.42
N GLN A 197 -17.89 -7.89 -22.23
CA GLN A 197 -19.16 -8.51 -22.62
C GLN A 197 -19.66 -9.57 -21.63
N ASP A 198 -18.83 -9.98 -20.67
CA ASP A 198 -19.17 -11.07 -19.74
C ASP A 198 -20.15 -10.63 -18.65
N ILE A 199 -20.35 -9.32 -18.45
CA ILE A 199 -21.19 -8.80 -17.35
C ILE A 199 -22.51 -8.22 -17.90
N PRO A 200 -23.63 -8.93 -17.72
CA PRO A 200 -24.94 -8.40 -18.06
C PRO A 200 -25.28 -7.11 -17.29
N PRO A 201 -25.80 -6.05 -17.95
CA PRO A 201 -26.22 -4.80 -17.30
C PRO A 201 -27.30 -4.99 -16.24
N LYS A 202 -28.03 -6.11 -16.33
CA LYS A 202 -29.08 -6.51 -15.40
C LYS A 202 -28.57 -6.64 -13.98
N TYR A 203 -27.35 -7.14 -13.78
CA TYR A 203 -26.74 -7.24 -12.45
C TYR A 203 -26.38 -5.86 -11.87
N CYS A 204 -25.94 -4.92 -12.71
CA CYS A 204 -25.69 -3.54 -12.28
C CYS A 204 -27.01 -2.87 -11.83
N SER A 205 -28.08 -3.03 -12.60
CA SER A 205 -29.42 -2.52 -12.26
C SER A 205 -29.97 -3.15 -10.98
N ALA A 206 -29.78 -4.47 -10.81
CA ALA A 206 -30.15 -5.17 -9.58
C ALA A 206 -29.39 -4.63 -8.37
N LEU A 207 -28.06 -4.51 -8.45
CA LEU A 207 -27.25 -3.96 -7.35
C LEU A 207 -27.61 -2.51 -7.00
N LEU A 208 -27.94 -1.69 -8.01
CA LEU A 208 -28.47 -0.33 -7.81
C LEU A 208 -29.75 -0.34 -6.98
N LEU A 209 -30.73 -1.17 -7.35
CA LEU A 209 -32.01 -1.25 -6.64
C LEU A 209 -31.84 -1.86 -5.24
N LEU A 210 -31.03 -2.92 -5.11
CA LEU A 210 -30.75 -3.55 -3.82
C LEU A 210 -30.11 -2.55 -2.85
N THR A 211 -29.19 -1.70 -3.34
CA THR A 211 -28.56 -0.66 -2.50
C THR A 211 -29.56 0.38 -2.00
N ALA A 212 -30.54 0.78 -2.83
CA ALA A 212 -31.64 1.64 -2.40
C ALA A 212 -32.55 0.93 -1.38
N GLY A 213 -32.88 -0.33 -1.64
CA GLY A 213 -33.69 -1.17 -0.74
C GLY A 213 -33.05 -1.37 0.63
N LEU A 214 -31.71 -1.48 0.70
CA LEU A 214 -30.97 -1.53 1.96
C LEU A 214 -31.08 -0.19 2.70
N GLY A 215 -30.97 0.93 1.99
CA GLY A 215 -31.19 2.26 2.58
C GLY A 215 -32.57 2.43 3.21
N GLN A 216 -33.60 1.86 2.58
CA GLN A 216 -34.98 1.85 3.09
C GLN A 216 -35.11 1.02 4.39
N LEU A 217 -34.53 -0.18 4.42
CA LEU A 217 -34.48 -1.03 5.62
C LEU A 217 -33.69 -0.35 6.75
N LEU A 218 -32.52 0.22 6.44
CA LEU A 218 -31.67 0.88 7.40
C LEU A 218 -32.34 2.10 8.03
N LYS A 219 -33.01 2.94 7.22
CA LYS A 219 -33.76 4.08 7.74
C LYS A 219 -34.81 3.64 8.76
N SER A 220 -35.51 2.54 8.48
CA SER A 220 -36.49 1.95 9.38
C SER A 220 -35.82 1.48 10.67
N TYR A 221 -34.70 0.74 10.58
CA TYR A 221 -33.94 0.28 11.72
C TYR A 221 -33.45 1.43 12.62
N LEU A 222 -32.78 2.43 12.04
CA LEU A 222 -32.27 3.61 12.76
C LEU A 222 -33.42 4.40 13.43
N HIS A 223 -34.58 4.49 12.78
CA HIS A 223 -35.74 5.14 13.39
C HIS A 223 -36.26 4.38 14.63
N HIS A 224 -36.24 3.05 14.61
CA HIS A 224 -36.69 2.23 15.74
C HIS A 224 -35.67 2.21 16.88
N THR A 225 -34.38 2.08 16.57
CA THR A 225 -33.32 1.99 17.59
C THR A 225 -32.84 3.34 18.11
N LYS A 226 -33.16 4.44 17.41
CA LYS A 226 -32.71 5.80 17.72
C LYS A 226 -31.18 5.98 17.69
N VAL A 227 -30.46 5.07 17.05
CA VAL A 227 -29.02 5.17 16.81
C VAL A 227 -28.76 5.98 15.54
N GLN A 228 -27.61 6.66 15.47
CA GLN A 228 -27.15 7.36 14.27
C GLN A 228 -26.06 6.56 13.56
N LEU A 229 -26.11 6.53 12.23
CA LEU A 229 -25.04 5.96 11.41
C LEU A 229 -23.84 6.90 11.37
N ALA A 230 -22.69 6.44 11.85
CA ALA A 230 -21.44 7.15 11.73
C ALA A 230 -20.62 6.57 10.58
N HIS A 231 -20.10 7.44 9.71
CA HIS A 231 -19.24 7.02 8.61
C HIS A 231 -17.78 6.99 9.05
N ARG A 232 -17.09 5.89 8.76
CA ARG A 232 -15.64 5.82 8.96
C ARG A 232 -14.96 6.90 8.09
N PRO A 233 -13.86 7.52 8.55
CA PRO A 233 -13.11 8.46 7.72
C PRO A 233 -12.40 7.73 6.57
N PHE A 234 -12.27 8.39 5.42
CA PHE A 234 -11.48 7.88 4.30
C PHE A 234 -9.99 7.83 4.66
N VAL A 235 -9.28 6.86 4.09
CA VAL A 235 -7.85 6.66 4.30
C VAL A 235 -7.07 7.58 3.35
N THR A 236 -5.99 8.17 3.86
CA THR A 236 -5.00 8.88 3.03
C THR A 236 -4.00 7.87 2.44
N LEU A 237 -3.62 8.05 1.18
CA LEU A 237 -2.60 7.22 0.52
C LEU A 237 -1.22 7.49 1.12
N THR A 238 -0.77 6.59 1.99
CA THR A 238 0.53 6.67 2.67
C THR A 238 1.70 6.63 1.68
N ASN A 239 2.70 7.50 1.89
CA ASN A 239 3.96 7.58 1.14
C ASN A 239 3.78 7.67 -0.38
N LEU A 240 2.65 8.19 -0.86
CA LEU A 240 2.41 8.36 -2.30
C LEU A 240 3.48 9.26 -2.94
N GLU A 241 3.94 10.27 -2.22
CA GLU A 241 5.00 11.19 -2.67
C GLU A 241 6.33 10.48 -2.94
N ASP A 242 6.64 9.41 -2.19
CA ASP A 242 7.91 8.68 -2.34
C ASP A 242 7.92 7.81 -3.61
N VAL A 243 6.75 7.36 -4.08
CA VAL A 243 6.61 6.52 -5.28
C VAL A 243 6.43 7.31 -6.58
N ILE A 244 6.38 8.65 -6.51
CA ILE A 244 6.34 9.51 -7.70
C ILE A 244 7.74 9.59 -8.32
N VAL A 245 7.98 8.78 -9.36
CA VAL A 245 9.25 8.72 -10.07
C VAL A 245 9.11 9.17 -11.52
N PHE A 246 7.98 8.85 -12.15
CA PHE A 246 7.71 9.26 -13.51
C PHE A 246 7.26 10.73 -13.57
N PRO A 247 7.63 11.47 -14.63
CA PRO A 247 7.07 12.79 -14.90
C PRO A 247 5.56 12.70 -15.15
N GLY A 248 4.88 13.84 -15.10
CA GLY A 248 3.43 13.91 -15.38
C GLY A 248 3.08 13.41 -16.78
N VAL A 249 1.92 12.76 -16.91
CA VAL A 249 1.40 12.25 -18.18
C VAL A 249 1.08 13.41 -19.13
N THR A 250 1.70 13.40 -20.30
CA THR A 250 1.48 14.37 -21.39
C THR A 250 0.64 13.77 -22.51
N ASP A 251 0.17 14.59 -23.44
CA ASP A 251 -0.58 14.11 -24.62
C ASP A 251 0.24 13.13 -25.47
N LYS A 252 1.57 13.33 -25.54
CA LYS A 252 2.48 12.39 -26.21
C LYS A 252 2.45 11.00 -25.55
N VAL A 253 2.45 10.94 -24.21
CA VAL A 253 2.40 9.69 -23.45
C VAL A 253 1.05 8.98 -23.68
N LEU A 254 -0.05 9.74 -23.71
CA LEU A 254 -1.37 9.18 -24.00
C LEU A 254 -1.47 8.65 -25.43
N SER A 255 -0.96 9.39 -26.42
CA SER A 255 -0.92 8.95 -27.82
C SER A 255 -0.07 7.70 -28.03
N ALA A 256 1.07 7.60 -27.33
CA ALA A 256 1.89 6.40 -27.32
C ALA A 256 1.13 5.21 -26.73
N LEU A 257 0.42 5.41 -25.61
CA LEU A 257 -0.41 4.38 -25.00
C LEU A 257 -1.53 3.89 -25.94
N GLU A 258 -2.25 4.80 -26.57
CA GLU A 258 -3.30 4.50 -27.56
C GLU A 258 -2.75 3.74 -28.77
N THR A 259 -1.51 4.04 -29.18
CA THR A 259 -0.85 3.31 -30.27
C THR A 259 -0.49 1.88 -29.85
N VAL A 260 0.07 1.71 -28.65
CA VAL A 260 0.68 0.44 -28.22
C VAL A 260 -0.37 -0.56 -27.70
N MET A 261 -1.50 -0.09 -27.15
CA MET A 261 -2.54 -0.97 -26.61
C MET A 261 -3.12 -1.95 -27.64
N THR A 262 -3.19 -1.58 -28.93
CA THR A 262 -3.67 -2.47 -30.00
C THR A 262 -2.62 -3.45 -30.50
N LYS A 263 -1.35 -3.25 -30.13
CA LYS A 263 -0.18 -3.96 -30.67
C LYS A 263 0.54 -4.84 -29.65
N SER A 264 0.40 -4.53 -28.36
CA SER A 264 1.11 -5.24 -27.29
C SER A 264 0.53 -6.62 -27.02
N SER A 265 1.41 -7.63 -26.96
CA SER A 265 1.06 -8.99 -26.55
C SER A 265 0.80 -9.12 -25.04
N PHE A 266 1.01 -8.06 -24.26
CA PHE A 266 0.58 -8.01 -22.86
C PHE A 266 -0.94 -7.92 -22.73
N LEU A 267 -1.58 -7.18 -23.64
CA LEU A 267 -3.02 -6.93 -23.65
C LEU A 267 -3.76 -8.05 -24.37
N LEU A 268 -4.83 -8.57 -23.75
CA LEU A 268 -5.79 -9.44 -24.43
C LEU A 268 -6.77 -8.59 -25.23
N LYS A 269 -6.97 -8.89 -26.53
CA LYS A 269 -7.80 -8.05 -27.41
C LYS A 269 -9.22 -7.86 -26.89
N ILE A 270 -9.82 -8.88 -26.26
CA ILE A 270 -11.14 -8.78 -25.62
C ILE A 270 -11.21 -7.73 -24.50
N MET A 271 -10.07 -7.38 -23.90
CA MET A 271 -9.98 -6.39 -22.83
C MET A 271 -9.73 -4.97 -23.34
N LEU A 272 -9.48 -4.77 -24.64
CA LEU A 272 -9.20 -3.47 -25.25
C LEU A 272 -10.21 -2.37 -24.84
N PRO A 273 -11.54 -2.62 -24.75
CA PRO A 273 -12.49 -1.58 -24.35
C PRO A 273 -12.26 -1.04 -22.93
N TYR A 274 -11.70 -1.83 -22.01
CA TYR A 274 -11.34 -1.33 -20.67
C TYR A 274 -10.18 -0.36 -20.72
N TRP A 275 -9.20 -0.61 -21.59
CA TRP A 275 -8.05 0.27 -21.79
C TRP A 275 -8.47 1.59 -22.43
N GLU A 276 -9.32 1.55 -23.45
CA GLU A 276 -9.87 2.75 -24.11
C GLU A 276 -10.64 3.61 -23.10
N LEU A 277 -11.47 2.96 -22.28
CA LEU A 277 -12.21 3.64 -21.23
C LEU A 277 -11.25 4.22 -20.17
N ALA A 278 -10.19 3.50 -19.78
CA ALA A 278 -9.21 4.00 -18.81
C ALA A 278 -8.52 5.28 -19.30
N VAL A 279 -8.13 5.33 -20.57
CA VAL A 279 -7.53 6.54 -21.20
C VAL A 279 -8.54 7.68 -21.25
N SER A 280 -9.78 7.40 -21.67
CA SER A 280 -10.87 8.40 -21.70
C SER A 280 -11.17 8.98 -20.31
N LYS A 281 -11.20 8.13 -19.27
CA LYS A 281 -11.38 8.57 -17.88
C LYS A 281 -10.20 9.40 -17.39
N PHE A 282 -8.96 9.06 -17.75
CA PHE A 282 -7.80 9.90 -17.44
C PHE A 282 -7.93 11.30 -18.07
N LYS A 283 -8.24 11.36 -19.37
CA LYS A 283 -8.46 12.62 -20.12
C LYS A 283 -9.58 13.46 -19.50
N SER A 284 -10.61 12.82 -18.97
CA SER A 284 -11.75 13.46 -18.30
C SER A 284 -11.51 13.76 -16.81
N HIS A 285 -10.27 13.69 -16.32
CA HIS A 285 -9.89 13.90 -14.91
C HIS A 285 -10.55 12.94 -13.90
N ARG A 286 -11.06 11.81 -14.37
CA ARG A 286 -11.65 10.74 -13.56
C ARG A 286 -10.57 9.74 -13.16
N PHE A 287 -9.67 10.19 -12.29
CA PHE A 287 -8.44 9.46 -11.96
C PHE A 287 -8.67 8.14 -11.22
N ALA A 288 -9.65 8.06 -10.31
CA ALA A 288 -10.04 6.81 -9.67
C ALA A 288 -10.53 5.80 -10.70
N ASP A 289 -11.50 6.19 -11.54
CA ASP A 289 -12.08 5.34 -12.58
C ASP A 289 -11.01 4.78 -13.53
N CYS A 290 -10.08 5.63 -13.98
CA CYS A 290 -8.91 5.23 -14.76
C CYS A 290 -8.07 4.16 -14.02
N THR A 291 -7.74 4.44 -12.75
CA THR A 291 -6.90 3.55 -11.92
C THR A 291 -7.57 2.21 -11.66
N MET A 292 -8.87 2.19 -11.39
CA MET A 292 -9.65 0.96 -11.17
C MET A 292 -9.57 0.03 -12.38
N LEU A 293 -9.75 0.59 -13.58
CA LEU A 293 -9.62 -0.15 -14.84
C LEU A 293 -8.18 -0.64 -15.03
N LEU A 294 -7.18 0.24 -14.89
CA LEU A 294 -5.78 -0.13 -15.10
C LEU A 294 -5.31 -1.22 -14.12
N LEU A 295 -5.78 -1.24 -12.87
CA LEU A 295 -5.43 -2.28 -11.91
C LEU A 295 -5.93 -3.66 -12.33
N SER A 296 -7.20 -3.77 -12.75
CA SER A 296 -7.74 -5.05 -13.22
C SER A 296 -7.06 -5.50 -14.52
N GLN A 297 -6.75 -4.55 -15.40
CA GLN A 297 -6.07 -4.83 -16.66
C GLN A 297 -4.59 -5.20 -16.48
N LEU A 298 -3.91 -4.58 -15.52
CA LEU A 298 -2.55 -4.94 -15.13
C LEU A 298 -2.50 -6.36 -14.57
N GLU A 299 -3.48 -6.74 -13.75
CA GLU A 299 -3.59 -8.11 -13.22
C GLU A 299 -3.83 -9.13 -14.34
N ALA A 300 -4.74 -8.83 -15.26
CA ALA A 300 -5.03 -9.68 -16.42
C ALA A 300 -3.81 -9.87 -17.34
N GLY A 301 -3.11 -8.79 -17.68
CA GLY A 301 -1.90 -8.86 -18.51
C GLY A 301 -0.76 -9.61 -17.81
N LEU A 302 -0.54 -9.36 -16.51
CA LEU A 302 0.48 -10.09 -15.75
C LEU A 302 0.12 -11.57 -15.59
N ARG A 303 -1.16 -11.91 -15.42
CA ARG A 303 -1.64 -13.32 -15.42
C ARG A 303 -1.31 -14.02 -16.73
N ARG A 304 -1.49 -13.36 -17.87
CA ARG A 304 -1.14 -13.91 -19.19
C ARG A 304 0.35 -14.20 -19.30
N VAL A 305 1.20 -13.25 -18.88
CA VAL A 305 2.65 -13.45 -18.89
C VAL A 305 3.03 -14.56 -17.91
N PHE A 306 2.49 -14.55 -16.70
CA PHE A 306 2.68 -15.58 -15.67
C PHE A 306 2.37 -16.98 -16.21
N ALA A 307 1.20 -17.18 -16.82
CA ALA A 307 0.77 -18.46 -17.38
C ALA A 307 1.72 -18.93 -18.49
N THR A 308 2.24 -18.00 -19.29
CA THR A 308 3.20 -18.28 -20.36
C THR A 308 4.56 -18.70 -19.81
N VAL A 309 5.17 -17.89 -18.93
CA VAL A 309 6.55 -18.11 -18.45
C VAL A 309 6.65 -19.29 -17.49
N ASN A 310 5.60 -19.56 -16.71
CA ASN A 310 5.51 -20.74 -15.85
C ASN A 310 4.91 -21.97 -16.56
N LYS A 311 4.56 -21.87 -17.86
CA LYS A 311 4.01 -22.97 -18.66
C LYS A 311 2.75 -23.60 -18.07
N CYS A 312 1.84 -22.78 -17.58
CA CYS A 312 0.59 -23.18 -16.94
C CYS A 312 -0.62 -22.48 -17.59
N PRO A 313 -0.95 -22.78 -18.87
CA PRO A 313 -1.97 -22.07 -19.64
C PRO A 313 -3.36 -22.10 -18.99
N ASP A 314 -3.74 -23.20 -18.32
CA ASP A 314 -5.04 -23.36 -17.68
C ASP A 314 -5.31 -22.29 -16.60
N ARG A 315 -4.23 -21.76 -16.01
CA ARG A 315 -4.29 -20.72 -14.97
C ARG A 315 -4.66 -19.32 -15.47
N LEU A 316 -4.75 -19.15 -16.80
CA LEU A 316 -5.30 -17.95 -17.40
C LEU A 316 -6.81 -17.84 -17.17
N LEU A 317 -7.54 -18.96 -17.14
CA LEU A 317 -9.00 -19.04 -17.07
C LEU A 317 -9.55 -19.32 -15.66
N THR A 318 -8.70 -19.28 -14.62
CA THR A 318 -9.10 -19.75 -13.28
C THR A 318 -9.85 -18.69 -12.48
N ALA A 319 -11.18 -18.81 -12.47
CA ALA A 319 -12.08 -18.05 -11.61
C ALA A 319 -13.06 -18.93 -10.79
N GLU A 320 -12.77 -20.22 -10.64
CA GLU A 320 -13.67 -21.22 -10.05
C GLU A 320 -13.64 -21.23 -8.51
N SER A 321 -14.70 -21.71 -7.87
CA SER A 321 -14.75 -21.87 -6.41
C SER A 321 -13.83 -22.97 -5.87
N THR A 322 -13.48 -23.94 -6.71
CA THR A 322 -12.65 -25.11 -6.41
C THR A 322 -11.16 -24.86 -6.60
N ILE A 323 -10.79 -23.78 -7.30
CA ILE A 323 -9.40 -23.44 -7.65
C ILE A 323 -9.12 -22.03 -7.15
N LEU A 324 -8.04 -21.84 -6.39
CA LEU A 324 -7.64 -20.50 -5.99
C LEU A 324 -7.44 -19.60 -7.22
N TYR A 325 -8.03 -18.41 -7.18
CA TYR A 325 -7.86 -17.40 -8.20
C TYR A 325 -6.37 -17.09 -8.40
N THR A 326 -5.92 -17.07 -9.67
CA THR A 326 -4.57 -16.59 -10.01
C THR A 326 -4.56 -15.06 -9.90
N THR A 327 -4.40 -14.56 -8.68
CA THR A 327 -4.42 -13.12 -8.37
C THR A 327 -3.02 -12.53 -8.27
N PHE A 328 -2.90 -11.21 -8.06
CA PHE A 328 -1.61 -10.56 -7.78
C PHE A 328 -0.77 -11.28 -6.71
N ASP A 329 -1.40 -11.79 -5.65
CA ASP A 329 -0.71 -12.46 -4.55
C ASP A 329 0.08 -13.68 -5.06
N GLU A 330 -0.48 -14.43 -6.00
CA GLU A 330 0.15 -15.61 -6.56
C GLU A 330 1.03 -15.29 -7.77
N ILE A 331 0.57 -14.37 -8.63
CA ILE A 331 1.31 -13.89 -9.80
C ILE A 331 2.67 -13.31 -9.37
N LEU A 332 2.71 -12.57 -8.26
CA LEU A 332 3.90 -11.87 -7.76
C LEU A 332 4.65 -12.63 -6.66
N ALA A 333 4.21 -13.84 -6.30
CA ALA A 333 4.87 -14.67 -5.29
C ALA A 333 6.24 -15.18 -5.75
N LYS A 334 7.10 -15.54 -4.80
CA LYS A 334 8.43 -16.15 -5.09
C LYS A 334 8.31 -17.57 -5.63
N HIS A 335 7.40 -18.33 -5.04
CA HIS A 335 7.22 -19.75 -5.35
C HIS A 335 5.77 -19.99 -5.76
N MET A 336 5.61 -20.99 -6.61
CA MET A 336 4.34 -21.55 -7.03
C MET A 336 3.77 -22.46 -5.92
N SER A 337 2.52 -22.89 -6.08
CA SER A 337 1.84 -23.77 -5.11
C SER A 337 2.49 -25.16 -4.97
N ASP A 338 3.17 -25.64 -6.00
CA ASP A 338 3.95 -26.89 -6.00
C ASP A 338 5.37 -26.73 -5.41
N GLY A 339 5.71 -25.52 -4.95
CA GLY A 339 7.03 -25.18 -4.41
C GLY A 339 8.08 -24.81 -5.46
N SER A 340 7.77 -24.93 -6.75
CA SER A 340 8.67 -24.48 -7.82
C SER A 340 8.85 -22.96 -7.82
N ILE A 341 9.96 -22.47 -8.40
CA ILE A 341 10.23 -21.02 -8.47
C ILE A 341 9.32 -20.40 -9.52
N ASN A 342 8.58 -19.36 -9.12
CA ASN A 342 7.82 -18.54 -10.07
C ASN A 342 8.78 -17.80 -10.99
N GLN A 343 8.63 -18.01 -12.30
CA GLN A 343 9.49 -17.43 -13.33
C GLN A 343 9.13 -15.98 -13.65
N LEU A 344 7.92 -15.51 -13.30
CA LEU A 344 7.49 -14.14 -13.63
C LEU A 344 8.36 -13.06 -12.97
N PRO A 345 8.67 -13.11 -11.66
CA PRO A 345 9.57 -12.12 -11.04
C PRO A 345 10.93 -12.03 -11.72
N CYS A 346 11.52 -13.18 -12.07
CA CYS A 346 12.78 -13.25 -12.81
C CYS A 346 12.64 -12.63 -14.21
N PHE A 347 11.53 -12.93 -14.90
CA PHE A 347 11.25 -12.40 -16.23
C PHE A 347 11.03 -10.88 -16.19
N LEU A 348 10.23 -10.35 -15.26
CA LEU A 348 9.97 -8.91 -15.15
C LEU A 348 11.20 -8.12 -14.71
N GLY A 349 12.05 -8.72 -13.87
CA GLY A 349 13.19 -8.05 -13.28
C GLY A 349 12.83 -7.25 -12.03
N GLU A 350 13.86 -7.02 -11.20
CA GLU A 350 13.69 -6.42 -9.87
C GLU A 350 13.02 -5.04 -9.89
N PRO A 351 13.34 -4.09 -10.79
CA PRO A 351 12.74 -2.76 -10.78
C PRO A 351 11.21 -2.78 -10.98
N ALA A 352 10.72 -3.60 -11.93
CA ALA A 352 9.29 -3.72 -12.18
C ALA A 352 8.56 -4.40 -11.01
N MET A 353 9.19 -5.43 -10.43
CA MET A 353 8.66 -6.09 -9.23
C MET A 353 8.62 -5.14 -8.03
N ASP A 354 9.66 -4.34 -7.79
CA ASP A 354 9.67 -3.34 -6.72
C ASP A 354 8.55 -2.30 -6.88
N PHE A 355 8.31 -1.82 -8.11
CA PHE A 355 7.21 -0.89 -8.39
C PHE A 355 5.85 -1.52 -8.04
N LEU A 356 5.61 -2.75 -8.51
CA LEU A 356 4.37 -3.48 -8.23
C LEU A 356 4.18 -3.70 -6.73
N TRP A 357 5.24 -4.08 -6.01
CA TRP A 357 5.19 -4.32 -4.57
C TRP A 357 4.95 -3.03 -3.78
N ASP A 358 5.54 -1.90 -4.17
CA ASP A 358 5.24 -0.60 -3.55
C ASP A 358 3.78 -0.19 -3.75
N PHE A 359 3.27 -0.27 -4.98
CA PHE A 359 1.92 0.18 -5.31
C PHE A 359 0.82 -0.70 -4.71
N LEU A 360 1.07 -2.01 -4.61
CA LEU A 360 0.04 -3.01 -4.29
C LEU A 360 0.19 -3.60 -2.88
N ASN A 361 1.40 -3.92 -2.43
CA ASN A 361 1.60 -4.90 -1.36
C ASN A 361 2.23 -4.35 -0.07
N TYR A 362 3.28 -3.52 -0.16
CA TYR A 362 3.99 -3.08 1.04
C TYR A 362 3.05 -2.30 1.99
N GLN A 363 3.13 -2.61 3.28
CA GLN A 363 2.24 -2.03 4.30
C GLN A 363 2.36 -0.51 4.42
N GLU A 364 3.58 0.01 4.22
CA GLU A 364 3.83 1.46 4.19
C GLU A 364 3.66 2.06 2.79
N GLY A 365 3.28 1.26 1.79
CA GLY A 365 2.93 1.74 0.46
C GLY A 365 1.47 2.18 0.35
N PRO A 366 1.08 2.79 -0.77
CA PRO A 366 -0.27 3.29 -0.99
C PRO A 366 -1.34 2.17 -1.05
N ARG A 367 -0.94 0.92 -1.34
CA ARG A 367 -1.82 -0.26 -1.43
C ARG A 367 -3.09 -0.01 -2.26
N ILE A 368 -2.91 0.65 -3.41
CA ILE A 368 -3.99 1.32 -4.15
C ILE A 368 -5.13 0.36 -4.49
N ARG A 369 -4.81 -0.86 -4.90
CA ARG A 369 -5.81 -1.88 -5.25
C ARG A 369 -6.72 -2.20 -4.07
N ASP A 370 -6.16 -2.46 -2.90
CA ASP A 370 -6.94 -2.81 -1.72
C ASP A 370 -7.80 -1.62 -1.30
N ARG A 371 -7.18 -0.43 -1.19
CA ARG A 371 -7.90 0.78 -0.76
C ARG A 371 -9.06 1.14 -1.68
N LEU A 372 -8.89 1.06 -3.00
CA LEU A 372 -9.98 1.31 -3.95
C LEU A 372 -11.03 0.19 -3.91
N SER A 373 -10.62 -1.07 -3.89
CA SER A 373 -11.56 -2.20 -3.94
C SER A 373 -12.41 -2.37 -2.67
N HIS A 374 -11.93 -1.89 -1.52
CA HIS A 374 -12.68 -1.82 -0.25
C HIS A 374 -13.40 -0.47 -0.05
N GLY A 375 -13.36 0.44 -1.03
CA GLY A 375 -14.02 1.74 -0.97
C GLY A 375 -13.41 2.72 0.04
N GLU A 376 -12.20 2.49 0.52
CA GLU A 376 -11.57 3.25 1.61
C GLU A 376 -11.05 4.64 1.21
N ILE A 377 -11.07 4.97 -0.07
CA ILE A 377 -10.65 6.27 -0.61
C ILE A 377 -11.83 6.96 -1.28
N ASN A 378 -11.92 8.28 -1.09
CA ASN A 378 -12.82 9.12 -1.85
C ASN A 378 -12.43 9.15 -3.33
N ILE A 379 -13.26 8.54 -4.18
CA ILE A 379 -13.01 8.43 -5.63
C ILE A 379 -12.92 9.79 -6.35
N ARG A 380 -13.57 10.84 -5.82
CA ARG A 380 -13.53 12.19 -6.41
C ARG A 380 -12.25 12.93 -6.10
N GLU A 381 -11.66 12.65 -4.93
CA GLU A 381 -10.41 13.27 -4.46
C GLU A 381 -9.19 12.39 -4.76
N PHE A 382 -9.36 11.35 -5.58
CA PHE A 382 -8.28 10.43 -5.90
C PHE A 382 -7.13 11.17 -6.63
N PRO A 383 -5.88 11.09 -6.12
CA PRO A 383 -4.79 11.92 -6.64
C PRO A 383 -4.44 11.63 -8.10
N LYS A 384 -4.37 12.68 -8.94
CA LYS A 384 -3.84 12.60 -10.32
C LYS A 384 -2.49 11.89 -10.38
N ALA A 385 -1.62 12.16 -9.41
CA ALA A 385 -0.28 11.58 -9.34
C ALA A 385 -0.32 10.05 -9.31
N ALA A 386 -1.20 9.44 -8.51
CA ALA A 386 -1.34 8.00 -8.41
C ALA A 386 -1.76 7.37 -9.75
N ALA A 387 -2.79 7.91 -10.40
CA ALA A 387 -3.22 7.47 -11.71
C ALA A 387 -2.14 7.65 -12.78
N SER A 388 -1.41 8.76 -12.73
CA SER A 388 -0.32 9.08 -13.66
C SER A 388 0.82 8.06 -13.56
N GLN A 389 1.28 7.73 -12.35
CA GLN A 389 2.35 6.76 -12.14
C GLN A 389 1.94 5.36 -12.64
N LEU A 390 0.72 4.92 -12.34
CA LEU A 390 0.23 3.61 -12.79
C LEU A 390 0.08 3.55 -14.30
N LEU A 391 -0.53 4.58 -14.92
CA LEU A 391 -0.69 4.67 -16.37
C LEU A 391 0.66 4.62 -17.09
N THR A 392 1.64 5.39 -16.61
CA THR A 392 2.99 5.37 -17.16
C THR A 392 3.67 4.01 -17.01
N PHE A 393 3.54 3.36 -15.85
CA PHE A 393 4.10 2.02 -15.66
C PHE A 393 3.43 0.99 -16.59
N CYS A 394 2.10 1.07 -16.76
CA CYS A 394 1.38 0.25 -17.74
C CYS A 394 1.88 0.46 -19.17
N LEU A 395 2.14 1.72 -19.58
CA LEU A 395 2.74 2.01 -20.88
C LEU A 395 4.11 1.34 -21.03
N VAL A 396 4.98 1.44 -20.03
CA VAL A 396 6.32 0.81 -20.07
C VAL A 396 6.20 -0.72 -20.21
N LEU A 397 5.28 -1.35 -19.49
CA LEU A 397 5.01 -2.78 -19.66
C LEU A 397 4.49 -3.08 -21.07
N LEU A 398 3.49 -2.34 -21.56
CA LEU A 398 2.95 -2.56 -22.90
C LEU A 398 4.04 -2.46 -23.98
N LEU A 399 4.90 -1.44 -23.90
CA LEU A 399 6.05 -1.26 -24.80
C LEU A 399 6.98 -2.47 -24.79
N ARG A 400 7.27 -3.04 -23.61
CA ARG A 400 8.13 -4.22 -23.46
C ARG A 400 7.58 -5.46 -24.17
N PHE A 401 6.27 -5.54 -24.35
CA PHE A 401 5.57 -6.67 -24.97
C PHE A 401 5.06 -6.35 -26.39
N THR A 402 5.53 -5.27 -26.99
CA THR A 402 5.28 -4.95 -28.41
C THR A 402 6.50 -5.28 -29.24
N GLU A 403 6.28 -5.82 -30.43
CA GLU A 403 7.35 -6.20 -31.36
C GLU A 403 8.18 -4.98 -31.80
N GLU A 404 9.48 -5.19 -31.97
CA GLU A 404 10.43 -4.10 -32.21
C GLU A 404 10.13 -3.32 -33.48
N ASP A 405 9.75 -4.01 -34.57
CA ASP A 405 9.44 -3.41 -35.87
C ASP A 405 8.32 -2.37 -35.76
N THR A 406 7.42 -2.55 -34.79
CA THR A 406 6.25 -1.68 -34.60
C THR A 406 6.53 -0.49 -33.68
N LEU A 407 7.67 -0.48 -32.98
CA LEU A 407 8.03 0.52 -31.97
C LEU A 407 8.99 1.60 -32.48
N SER A 408 9.47 1.49 -33.72
CA SER A 408 10.55 2.33 -34.29
C SER A 408 10.35 3.84 -34.00
N GLU A 409 9.18 4.39 -34.33
CA GLU A 409 8.86 5.81 -34.11
C GLU A 409 8.75 6.17 -32.60
N LEU A 410 8.21 5.28 -31.78
CA LEU A 410 8.01 5.52 -30.35
C LEU A 410 9.33 5.42 -29.55
N LYS A 411 10.28 4.60 -30.01
CA LYS A 411 11.60 4.45 -29.37
C LYS A 411 12.47 5.69 -29.56
N GLU A 412 12.28 6.47 -30.63
CA GLU A 412 13.02 7.71 -30.89
C GLU A 412 12.52 8.88 -30.04
N GLU A 413 11.31 8.79 -29.49
CA GLU A 413 10.73 9.85 -28.67
C GLU A 413 11.43 9.93 -27.29
N ALA A 414 12.12 11.05 -27.05
CA ALA A 414 12.89 11.29 -25.83
C ALA A 414 12.06 11.15 -24.54
N ALA A 415 10.77 11.50 -24.61
CA ALA A 415 9.85 11.31 -23.50
C ALA A 415 9.69 9.83 -23.15
N ILE A 416 9.54 8.94 -24.14
CA ILE A 416 9.37 7.50 -23.93
C ILE A 416 10.67 6.88 -23.42
N GLN A 417 11.82 7.26 -24.01
CA GLN A 417 13.14 6.81 -23.54
C GLN A 417 13.36 7.16 -22.06
N LEU A 418 12.97 8.36 -21.64
CA LEU A 418 13.04 8.76 -20.24
C LEU A 418 12.18 7.85 -19.36
N LEU A 419 10.92 7.58 -19.74
CA LEU A 419 10.02 6.72 -18.96
C LEU A 419 10.59 5.30 -18.79
N VAL A 420 11.08 4.70 -19.87
CA VAL A 420 11.71 3.37 -19.84
C VAL A 420 12.94 3.39 -18.93
N SER A 421 13.83 4.37 -19.07
CA SER A 421 15.03 4.49 -18.24
C SER A 421 14.72 4.66 -16.75
N LEU A 422 13.65 5.40 -16.41
CA LEU A 422 13.20 5.58 -15.03
C LEU A 422 12.64 4.29 -14.45
N ALA A 423 11.88 3.53 -15.24
CA ALA A 423 11.33 2.24 -14.83
C ALA A 423 12.44 1.20 -14.60
N GLU A 424 13.46 1.14 -15.47
CA GLU A 424 14.61 0.24 -15.34
C GLU A 424 15.49 0.57 -14.13
N ARG A 425 15.45 1.81 -13.66
CA ARG A 425 16.21 2.28 -12.49
C ARG A 425 15.37 2.33 -11.22
N TYR A 426 14.09 1.93 -11.30
CA TYR A 426 13.21 1.92 -10.14
C TYR A 426 13.77 1.02 -9.04
N ARG A 427 13.55 1.44 -7.79
CA ARG A 427 13.90 0.71 -6.58
C ARG A 427 12.78 0.95 -5.58
N SER A 428 12.49 -0.04 -4.74
CA SER A 428 11.42 0.09 -3.77
C SER A 428 11.63 1.34 -2.87
N ARG A 429 10.53 2.09 -2.73
CA ARG A 429 10.38 3.31 -1.94
C ARG A 429 9.51 3.08 -0.70
N CYS A 430 8.84 1.94 -0.61
CA CYS A 430 7.96 1.60 0.52
C CYS A 430 8.49 0.43 1.36
N HIS A 431 9.56 -0.25 0.92
CA HIS A 431 10.18 -1.32 1.70
C HIS A 431 10.81 -0.77 3.00
N PRO A 432 10.74 -1.51 4.14
CA PRO A 432 11.31 -1.06 5.41
C PRO A 432 12.79 -0.66 5.36
N ALA A 433 13.58 -1.27 4.48
CA ALA A 433 14.98 -0.89 4.26
C ALA A 433 15.11 0.54 3.70
N PHE A 434 14.32 0.89 2.68
CA PHE A 434 14.31 2.25 2.12
C PHE A 434 13.81 3.26 3.15
N GLN A 435 12.77 2.90 3.91
CA GLN A 435 12.24 3.75 4.97
C GLN A 435 13.27 3.99 6.08
N LEU A 436 14.12 3.00 6.39
CA LEU A 436 15.28 3.21 7.28
C LEU A 436 16.31 4.19 6.67
N GLN A 437 16.62 4.08 5.37
CA GLN A 437 17.50 5.04 4.69
C GLN A 437 16.98 6.48 4.83
N LYS A 438 15.68 6.68 4.56
CA LYS A 438 15.01 7.98 4.71
C LYS A 438 15.06 8.49 6.16
N GLN A 439 14.78 7.62 7.14
CA GLN A 439 14.84 7.97 8.57
C GLN A 439 16.26 8.38 9.00
N VAL A 440 17.29 7.63 8.60
CA VAL A 440 18.68 7.94 8.93
C VAL A 440 19.09 9.30 8.36
N LEU A 441 18.80 9.56 7.08
CA LEU A 441 19.13 10.83 6.43
C LEU A 441 18.32 12.01 6.99
N SER A 442 17.06 11.80 7.38
CA SER A 442 16.26 12.82 8.06
C SER A 442 16.81 13.15 9.44
N CYS A 443 17.16 12.13 10.23
CA CYS A 443 17.73 12.33 11.56
C CYS A 443 19.09 13.02 11.49
N GLU A 444 19.93 12.67 10.51
CA GLU A 444 21.20 13.34 10.24
C GLU A 444 21.01 14.84 9.99
N LYS A 445 20.04 15.21 9.15
CA LYS A 445 19.70 16.63 8.89
C LYS A 445 19.24 17.35 10.16
N SER A 446 18.46 16.66 11.00
CA SER A 446 18.00 17.21 12.28
C SER A 446 19.18 17.45 13.25
N LEU A 447 20.08 16.49 13.39
CA LEU A 447 21.27 16.62 14.26
C LEU A 447 22.20 17.76 13.82
N ARG A 448 22.32 18.02 12.51
CA ARG A 448 23.12 19.14 11.99
C ARG A 448 22.62 20.52 12.42
N MET A 449 21.36 20.63 12.85
CA MET A 449 20.85 21.90 13.36
C MET A 449 21.39 22.23 14.75
N TRP A 450 21.83 21.24 15.54
CA TRP A 450 22.20 21.46 16.93
C TRP A 450 23.34 22.49 17.12
N PRO A 451 24.45 22.44 16.36
CA PRO A 451 25.55 23.41 16.52
C PRO A 451 25.24 24.80 15.94
N VAL A 452 24.22 24.90 15.07
CA VAL A 452 23.84 26.15 14.39
C VAL A 452 22.82 26.96 15.21
N LEU A 453 22.15 26.32 16.17
CA LEU A 453 21.21 27.00 17.05
C LEU A 453 21.93 28.07 17.90
N PRO A 454 21.26 29.20 18.18
CA PRO A 454 21.87 30.27 18.96
C PRO A 454 22.13 29.80 20.40
N LEU A 455 23.37 29.97 20.84
CA LEU A 455 23.87 29.54 22.14
C LEU A 455 24.50 30.75 22.85
N PRO A 456 24.16 31.03 24.13
CA PRO A 456 24.76 32.17 24.84
C PRO A 456 26.23 31.91 25.11
N GLU A 457 27.10 32.83 24.68
CA GLU A 457 28.56 32.71 24.84
C GLU A 457 28.97 32.48 26.31
N GLU A 458 28.33 33.18 27.26
CA GLU A 458 28.57 33.04 28.70
C GLU A 458 28.32 31.60 29.18
N CYS A 459 27.18 31.00 28.80
CA CYS A 459 26.86 29.62 29.15
C CYS A 459 27.76 28.61 28.44
N CYS A 460 28.20 28.88 27.21
CA CYS A 460 29.15 28.01 26.50
C CYS A 460 30.50 27.96 27.24
N GLN A 461 30.98 29.09 27.75
CA GLN A 461 32.21 29.14 28.53
C GLN A 461 32.06 28.38 29.87
N GLU A 462 30.94 28.54 30.57
CA GLU A 462 30.65 27.78 31.79
C GLU A 462 30.50 26.27 31.52
N ALA A 463 29.82 25.90 30.44
CA ALA A 463 29.63 24.51 30.04
C ALA A 463 30.95 23.81 29.72
N GLY A 464 31.90 24.52 29.08
CA GLY A 464 33.25 24.00 28.81
C GLY A 464 34.13 23.85 30.06
N ARG A 465 33.87 24.64 31.12
CA ARG A 465 34.62 24.60 32.39
C ARG A 465 34.09 23.57 33.40
N SER A 466 32.84 23.12 33.25
CA SER A 466 32.16 22.23 34.20
C SER A 466 32.86 20.87 34.36
N GLU A 467 32.95 20.38 35.62
CA GLU A 467 33.64 19.14 36.07
C GLU A 467 33.21 17.82 35.39
N GLY A 468 32.19 17.85 34.53
CA GLY A 468 31.75 16.70 33.72
C GLY A 468 32.75 16.27 32.64
N ASN A 469 33.91 16.92 32.54
CA ASN A 469 34.93 16.68 31.52
C ASN A 469 35.50 15.25 31.56
N SER A 470 35.60 14.58 32.71
CA SER A 470 36.19 13.22 32.75
C SER A 470 35.32 12.17 32.04
N GLU A 471 34.01 12.16 32.29
CA GLU A 471 33.07 11.24 31.62
C GLU A 471 32.92 11.58 30.13
N ALA A 472 32.82 12.87 29.80
CA ALA A 472 32.75 13.32 28.42
C ALA A 472 34.03 12.94 27.64
N CYS A 473 35.23 13.15 28.21
CA CYS A 473 36.49 12.72 27.61
C CYS A 473 36.56 11.20 27.42
N ALA A 474 36.11 10.41 28.40
CA ALA A 474 36.07 8.95 28.29
C ALA A 474 35.11 8.50 27.18
N CYS A 475 33.94 9.14 27.05
CA CYS A 475 33.01 8.87 25.95
C CYS A 475 33.60 9.27 24.60
N ASN A 476 34.21 10.45 24.49
CA ASN A 476 34.87 10.91 23.26
C ASN A 476 35.98 9.95 22.82
N SER A 477 36.78 9.44 23.76
CA SER A 477 37.80 8.42 23.47
C SER A 477 37.19 7.11 22.96
N LEU A 478 36.04 6.68 23.51
CA LEU A 478 35.32 5.50 23.02
C LEU A 478 34.71 5.74 21.63
N ILE A 479 34.15 6.93 21.39
CA ILE A 479 33.61 7.33 20.09
C ILE A 479 34.71 7.22 19.05
N SER A 480 35.88 7.85 19.24
CA SER A 480 37.01 7.80 18.30
C SER A 480 37.48 6.35 18.05
N LYS A 481 37.56 5.51 19.09
CA LYS A 481 37.92 4.08 18.92
C LYS A 481 36.91 3.30 18.06
N ILE A 482 35.62 3.44 18.35
CA ILE A 482 34.57 2.78 17.57
C ILE A 482 34.60 3.30 16.13
N LEU A 483 34.75 4.61 15.96
CA LEU A 483 34.85 5.24 14.65
C LEU A 483 36.02 4.68 13.85
N CYS A 484 37.22 4.62 14.42
CA CYS A 484 38.38 3.99 13.79
C CYS A 484 38.11 2.54 13.37
N GLU A 485 37.40 1.76 14.19
CA GLU A 485 37.03 0.39 13.81
C GLU A 485 36.07 0.38 12.61
N LEU A 486 35.02 1.20 12.66
CA LEU A 486 34.02 1.32 11.59
C LEU A 486 34.62 1.88 10.28
N CYS A 487 35.67 2.70 10.34
CA CYS A 487 36.38 3.24 9.16
C CYS A 487 36.78 2.15 8.18
N HIS A 488 37.21 1.01 8.69
CA HIS A 488 37.65 -0.10 7.84
C HIS A 488 36.52 -0.60 6.94
N TYR A 489 35.26 -0.39 7.30
CA TYR A 489 34.06 -0.87 6.60
C TYR A 489 33.41 0.20 5.73
N LEU A 490 33.97 1.41 5.69
CA LEU A 490 33.48 2.47 4.81
C LEU A 490 33.85 2.18 3.35
N PRO A 491 33.07 2.71 2.38
CA PRO A 491 33.40 2.66 0.97
C PRO A 491 34.78 3.28 0.69
N ALA A 492 35.48 2.81 -0.34
CA ALA A 492 36.84 3.27 -0.68
C ALA A 492 36.92 4.79 -0.96
N SER A 493 35.85 5.38 -1.51
CA SER A 493 35.66 6.82 -1.68
C SER A 493 35.81 7.61 -0.38
N ALA A 494 35.47 7.00 0.76
CA ALA A 494 35.56 7.59 2.10
C ALA A 494 36.91 7.31 2.79
N CYS A 495 37.71 6.34 2.34
CA CYS A 495 39.01 6.00 2.94
C CYS A 495 40.08 7.09 2.76
N ALA A 496 39.85 8.10 1.92
CA ALA A 496 40.72 9.28 1.81
C ALA A 496 40.71 10.16 3.08
N ILE A 497 39.93 9.78 4.11
CA ILE A 497 39.75 10.57 5.32
C ILE A 497 40.65 10.04 6.44
N ASN A 498 41.87 10.58 6.52
CA ASN A 498 42.73 10.40 7.68
C ASN A 498 42.09 11.08 8.90
N GLY A 499 41.65 10.27 9.88
CA GLY A 499 41.12 10.74 11.16
C GLY A 499 39.72 11.34 11.03
N LEU A 500 38.69 10.60 11.48
CA LEU A 500 37.34 11.15 11.59
C LEU A 500 37.14 12.13 12.75
N ASP A 501 38.15 12.25 13.63
CA ASP A 501 38.21 13.33 14.61
C ASP A 501 38.27 14.68 13.87
N GLY A 502 37.13 15.39 13.84
CA GLY A 502 37.04 16.69 13.18
C GLY A 502 36.66 16.65 11.69
N LEU A 503 35.99 15.60 11.20
CA LEU A 503 35.37 15.67 9.87
C LEU A 503 34.48 16.92 9.78
N PRO A 504 34.61 17.74 8.72
CA PRO A 504 33.61 18.75 8.41
C PRO A 504 32.24 18.08 8.31
N SER A 505 31.21 18.72 8.86
CA SER A 505 29.83 18.22 8.83
C SER A 505 29.38 17.80 7.42
N GLU A 506 29.87 18.47 6.38
CA GLU A 506 29.56 18.15 4.98
C GLU A 506 30.06 16.77 4.54
N LYS A 507 31.29 16.39 4.92
CA LYS A 507 31.85 15.07 4.58
C LYS A 507 31.09 13.95 5.29
N TRP A 508 30.61 14.21 6.50
CA TRP A 508 29.80 13.27 7.27
C TRP A 508 28.47 13.00 6.59
N SER A 509 27.81 14.06 6.12
CA SER A 509 26.57 13.94 5.37
C SER A 509 26.79 13.21 4.04
N GLN A 510 27.89 13.48 3.33
CA GLN A 510 28.21 12.79 2.07
C GLN A 510 28.38 11.28 2.29
N LEU A 511 29.11 10.88 3.34
CA LEU A 511 29.31 9.48 3.69
C LEU A 511 27.99 8.75 3.99
N LEU A 512 27.14 9.35 4.84
CA LEU A 512 25.84 8.76 5.17
C LEU A 512 24.93 8.70 3.94
N ASN A 513 24.95 9.73 3.09
CA ASN A 513 24.23 9.71 1.81
C ASN A 513 24.73 8.58 0.90
N GLU A 514 26.04 8.36 0.79
CA GLU A 514 26.59 7.28 -0.03
C GLU A 514 26.15 5.90 0.48
N LEU A 515 26.30 5.65 1.79
CA LEU A 515 25.85 4.40 2.41
C LEU A 515 24.35 4.19 2.22
N CYS A 516 23.53 5.20 2.50
CA CYS A 516 22.08 5.13 2.36
C CYS A 516 21.60 5.09 0.89
N ASN A 517 22.44 5.38 -0.10
CA ASN A 517 22.12 5.22 -1.52
C ASN A 517 22.57 3.85 -2.08
N THR A 518 23.24 3.03 -1.27
CA THR A 518 23.61 1.66 -1.63
C THR A 518 22.36 0.84 -1.94
N ARG A 519 22.42 0.04 -3.00
CA ARG A 519 21.31 -0.85 -3.39
C ARG A 519 21.21 -1.99 -2.38
N ILE A 520 20.01 -2.19 -1.84
CA ILE A 520 19.71 -3.27 -0.90
C ILE A 520 18.63 -4.13 -1.55
N PRO A 521 18.84 -5.44 -1.72
CA PRO A 521 17.81 -6.34 -2.24
C PRO A 521 16.55 -6.31 -1.34
N THR A 522 15.40 -6.02 -1.93
CA THR A 522 14.11 -5.83 -1.22
C THR A 522 13.10 -6.94 -1.53
N LEU A 523 13.19 -7.54 -2.72
CA LEU A 523 12.25 -8.55 -3.15
C LEU A 523 12.39 -9.83 -2.34
N PHE A 524 11.23 -10.36 -1.91
CA PHE A 524 11.13 -11.57 -1.12
C PHE A 524 12.04 -11.57 0.11
N CYS A 525 12.20 -10.37 0.71
CA CYS A 525 13.07 -10.15 1.85
C CYS A 525 12.73 -11.13 2.99
N PRO A 526 13.71 -11.92 3.47
CA PRO A 526 13.43 -12.92 4.50
C PRO A 526 12.95 -12.29 5.81
N LYS A 527 12.05 -12.99 6.52
CA LYS A 527 11.47 -12.50 7.78
C LYS A 527 12.51 -12.06 8.82
N ILE A 528 13.65 -12.76 8.86
CA ILE A 528 14.76 -12.41 9.78
C ILE A 528 15.38 -11.05 9.45
N VAL A 529 15.51 -10.70 8.18
CA VAL A 529 15.99 -9.37 7.75
C VAL A 529 14.96 -8.31 8.15
N LEU A 530 13.67 -8.58 7.94
CA LEU A 530 12.59 -7.68 8.37
C LEU A 530 12.57 -7.48 9.89
N GLU A 531 12.82 -8.52 10.69
CA GLU A 531 12.92 -8.42 12.15
C GLU A 531 14.08 -7.50 12.58
N VAL A 532 15.25 -7.63 11.94
CA VAL A 532 16.39 -6.72 12.17
C VAL A 532 16.02 -5.29 11.78
N LEU A 533 15.42 -5.09 10.61
CA LEU A 533 15.00 -3.77 10.13
C LEU A 533 14.01 -3.10 11.07
N VAL A 534 13.07 -3.84 11.67
CA VAL A 534 12.13 -3.29 12.67
C VAL A 534 12.88 -2.70 13.87
N VAL A 535 13.90 -3.39 14.39
CA VAL A 535 14.68 -2.89 15.53
C VAL A 535 15.54 -1.68 15.11
N LEU A 536 16.21 -1.73 13.97
CA LEU A 536 17.02 -0.62 13.45
C LEU A 536 16.19 0.65 13.21
N ARG A 537 14.98 0.50 12.65
CA ARG A 537 14.01 1.60 12.49
C ARG A 537 13.52 2.14 13.82
N GLY A 538 13.31 1.26 14.80
CA GLY A 538 13.03 1.67 16.19
C GLY A 538 14.12 2.58 16.72
N ILE A 539 15.40 2.19 16.59
CA ILE A 539 16.55 2.98 17.05
C ILE A 539 16.56 4.35 16.36
N SER A 540 16.46 4.38 15.03
CA SER A 540 16.46 5.60 14.23
C SER A 540 15.32 6.55 14.63
N SER A 541 14.12 6.01 14.86
CA SER A 541 12.96 6.78 15.29
C SER A 541 13.15 7.41 16.66
N GLN A 542 13.77 6.70 17.61
CA GLN A 542 14.10 7.29 18.91
C GLN A 542 15.20 8.34 18.81
N CYS A 543 16.23 8.14 17.97
CA CYS A 543 17.26 9.16 17.70
C CYS A 543 16.63 10.46 17.17
N GLN A 544 15.69 10.36 16.21
CA GLN A 544 14.95 11.51 15.70
C GLN A 544 14.18 12.21 16.82
N ARG A 545 13.47 11.46 17.67
CA ARG A 545 12.73 12.03 18.81
C ARG A 545 13.64 12.77 19.81
N VAL A 546 14.83 12.23 20.09
CA VAL A 546 15.83 12.93 20.91
C VAL A 546 16.23 14.23 20.24
N SER A 547 16.50 14.22 18.93
CA SER A 547 16.83 15.43 18.17
C SER A 547 15.74 16.49 18.25
N ASP A 548 14.49 16.12 18.02
CA ASP A 548 13.37 17.06 18.07
C ASP A 548 13.21 17.67 19.48
N GLN A 549 13.37 16.85 20.53
CA GLN A 549 13.32 17.31 21.92
C GLN A 549 14.47 18.24 22.28
N VAL A 550 15.69 17.93 21.83
CA VAL A 550 16.88 18.74 22.07
C VAL A 550 16.75 20.08 21.35
N ILE A 551 16.40 20.11 20.08
CA ILE A 551 16.18 21.34 19.30
C ILE A 551 15.12 22.21 19.98
N ALA A 552 13.96 21.63 20.29
CA ALA A 552 12.87 22.36 20.91
C ALA A 552 13.20 22.85 22.34
N SER A 553 14.10 22.16 23.05
CA SER A 553 14.58 22.58 24.36
C SER A 553 15.65 23.67 24.25
N LEU A 554 16.57 23.57 23.30
CA LEU A 554 17.61 24.58 23.04
C LEU A 554 16.97 25.92 22.67
N GLN A 555 16.02 25.90 21.74
CA GLN A 555 15.28 27.10 21.33
C GLN A 555 14.51 27.74 22.49
N LEU A 556 13.80 26.93 23.28
CA LEU A 556 13.05 27.42 24.44
C LEU A 556 13.96 28.02 25.50
N ARG A 557 15.06 27.33 25.84
CA ARG A 557 16.01 27.79 26.86
C ARG A 557 16.77 29.03 26.42
N HIS A 558 17.18 29.10 25.15
CA HIS A 558 17.78 30.29 24.57
C HIS A 558 16.83 31.50 24.66
N ARG A 559 15.56 31.33 24.29
CA ARG A 559 14.55 32.40 24.43
C ARG A 559 14.39 32.85 25.88
N GLN A 560 14.25 31.92 26.82
CA GLN A 560 14.13 32.24 28.24
C GLN A 560 15.40 32.89 28.81
N TRP A 561 16.57 32.58 28.25
CA TRP A 561 17.84 33.22 28.59
C TRP A 561 17.84 34.68 28.15
N VAL A 562 17.50 34.95 26.89
CA VAL A 562 17.43 36.30 26.31
C VAL A 562 16.37 37.16 27.00
N GLU A 563 15.22 36.58 27.35
CA GLU A 563 14.15 37.27 28.08
C GLU A 563 14.44 37.39 29.60
N HIS A 564 15.63 36.93 30.06
CA HIS A 564 16.03 36.90 31.47
C HIS A 564 15.05 36.20 32.42
N THR A 565 14.22 35.27 31.90
CA THR A 565 13.18 34.56 32.66
C THR A 565 13.67 33.25 33.28
N LEU A 566 14.90 32.80 32.96
CA LEU A 566 15.49 31.62 33.59
C LEU A 566 15.87 31.87 35.06
N ARG A 567 15.24 31.12 35.96
CA ARG A 567 15.62 31.06 37.39
C ARG A 567 16.97 30.38 37.57
N SER A 568 17.66 30.64 38.68
CA SER A 568 19.00 30.09 39.00
C SER A 568 19.13 28.58 38.73
N ARG A 569 18.21 27.74 39.26
CA ARG A 569 18.22 26.28 39.01
C ARG A 569 18.05 25.92 37.53
N GLN A 570 17.27 26.70 36.78
CA GLN A 570 17.07 26.48 35.35
C GLN A 570 18.30 26.90 34.54
N ARG A 571 19.01 27.96 34.94
CA ARG A 571 20.30 28.36 34.34
C ARG A 571 21.34 27.26 34.52
N GLN A 572 21.50 26.74 35.73
CA GLN A 572 22.42 25.61 35.97
C GLN A 572 22.05 24.37 35.15
N ASN A 573 20.76 24.05 35.04
CA ASN A 573 20.31 22.93 34.21
C ASN A 573 20.54 23.18 32.71
N TYR A 574 20.43 24.42 32.25
CA TYR A 574 20.73 24.79 30.88
C TYR A 574 22.22 24.64 30.55
N VAL A 575 23.12 25.06 31.46
CA VAL A 575 24.57 24.82 31.30
C VAL A 575 24.87 23.32 31.19
N ARG A 576 24.25 22.49 32.04
CA ARG A 576 24.38 21.02 31.96
C ARG A 576 23.85 20.48 30.63
N MET A 577 22.71 20.98 30.17
CA MET A 577 22.16 20.64 28.87
C MET A 577 23.16 20.92 27.75
N LEU A 578 23.75 22.12 27.69
CA LEU A 578 24.70 22.47 26.63
C LEU A 578 25.92 21.56 26.61
N SER A 579 26.47 21.25 27.79
CA SER A 579 27.57 20.29 27.93
C SER A 579 27.18 18.89 27.43
N SER A 580 26.01 18.38 27.84
CA SER A 580 25.51 17.07 27.39
C SER A 580 25.18 17.03 25.91
N VAL A 581 24.63 18.11 25.33
CA VAL A 581 24.34 18.23 23.90
C VAL A 581 25.62 18.09 23.06
N GLY A 582 26.72 18.71 23.51
CA GLY A 582 28.03 18.58 22.86
C GLY A 582 28.55 17.15 22.79
N LEU A 583 28.21 16.31 23.77
CA LEU A 583 28.55 14.87 23.76
C LEU A 583 27.52 14.02 22.99
N LEU A 584 26.23 14.28 23.20
CA LEU A 584 25.16 13.46 22.63
C LEU A 584 25.09 13.56 21.10
N CYS A 585 25.42 14.72 20.52
CA CYS A 585 25.38 14.88 19.06
C CYS A 585 26.34 13.90 18.35
N PRO A 586 27.66 13.87 18.66
CA PRO A 586 28.57 12.87 18.10
C PRO A 586 28.12 11.42 18.33
N VAL A 587 27.53 11.11 19.49
CA VAL A 587 27.06 9.76 19.81
C VAL A 587 25.89 9.36 18.93
N LEU A 588 24.91 10.23 18.75
CA LEU A 588 23.79 9.96 17.85
C LEU A 588 24.26 9.87 16.40
N SER A 589 25.19 10.72 15.96
CA SER A 589 25.82 10.61 14.64
C SER A 589 26.55 9.28 14.45
N LEU A 590 27.29 8.80 15.45
CA LEU A 590 27.92 7.48 15.44
C LEU A 590 26.90 6.35 15.34
N ILE A 591 25.78 6.46 16.07
CA ILE A 591 24.68 5.49 15.97
C ILE A 591 24.07 5.51 14.56
N LEU A 592 23.84 6.68 13.96
CA LEU A 592 23.34 6.77 12.58
C LEU A 592 24.30 6.12 11.57
N LEU A 593 25.61 6.30 11.74
CA LEU A 593 26.63 5.60 10.94
C LEU A 593 26.52 4.09 11.11
N LEU A 594 26.43 3.61 12.35
CA LEU A 594 26.26 2.19 12.65
C LEU A 594 24.99 1.63 11.99
N LEU A 595 23.87 2.37 12.05
CA LEU A 595 22.62 1.96 11.40
C LEU A 595 22.78 1.86 9.88
N ALA A 596 23.43 2.84 9.25
CA ALA A 596 23.67 2.84 7.80
C ALA A 596 24.56 1.66 7.37
N LEU A 597 25.63 1.40 8.13
CA LEU A 597 26.54 0.29 7.91
C LEU A 597 25.85 -1.07 8.08
N GLU A 598 25.14 -1.29 9.18
CA GLU A 598 24.41 -2.54 9.42
C GLU A 598 23.28 -2.75 8.42
N LEU A 599 22.68 -1.66 7.91
CA LEU A 599 21.67 -1.72 6.85
C LEU A 599 22.28 -2.20 5.52
N VAL A 600 23.45 -1.68 5.11
CA VAL A 600 24.14 -2.14 3.90
C VAL A 600 24.47 -3.64 3.98
N SER A 601 24.79 -4.12 5.17
CA SER A 601 25.12 -5.53 5.43
C SER A 601 23.94 -6.35 5.97
N VAL A 602 22.70 -5.87 5.89
CA VAL A 602 21.57 -6.48 6.63
C VAL A 602 21.31 -7.94 6.25
N HIS A 603 21.54 -8.31 4.98
CA HIS A 603 21.37 -9.67 4.48
C HIS A 603 22.43 -10.64 5.00
N ALA A 604 23.55 -10.16 5.53
CA ALA A 604 24.56 -11.01 6.16
C ALA A 604 24.05 -11.70 7.43
N VAL A 605 22.88 -11.30 7.96
CA VAL A 605 22.21 -11.99 9.08
C VAL A 605 21.93 -13.47 8.78
N HIS A 606 21.83 -13.86 7.51
CA HIS A 606 21.69 -15.25 7.09
C HIS A 606 22.91 -16.11 7.42
N GLY A 607 24.09 -15.50 7.49
CA GLY A 607 25.33 -16.20 7.88
C GLY A 607 25.45 -16.47 9.38
N LYS A 608 24.50 -15.97 10.20
CA LYS A 608 24.52 -16.18 11.65
C LYS A 608 23.66 -17.38 12.05
N ASP A 609 24.19 -18.20 12.95
CA ASP A 609 23.40 -19.29 13.54
C ASP A 609 22.28 -18.75 14.47
N ALA A 610 21.46 -19.63 15.05
CA ALA A 610 20.36 -19.21 15.92
C ALA A 610 20.83 -18.48 17.19
N GLN A 611 21.94 -18.90 17.79
CA GLN A 611 22.49 -18.29 19.02
C GLN A 611 23.12 -16.94 18.72
N GLU A 612 23.92 -16.84 17.66
CA GLU A 612 24.52 -15.59 17.19
C GLU A 612 23.47 -14.56 16.81
N ARG A 613 22.39 -14.98 16.13
CA ARG A 613 21.25 -14.09 15.82
C ARG A 613 20.58 -13.57 17.08
N GLN A 614 20.35 -14.44 18.08
CA GLN A 614 19.76 -14.01 19.34
C GLN A 614 20.66 -13.01 20.07
N GLN A 615 21.97 -13.23 20.08
CA GLN A 615 22.95 -12.29 20.66
C GLN A 615 22.94 -10.95 19.92
N TYR A 616 22.92 -10.97 18.59
CA TYR A 616 22.85 -9.77 17.75
C TYR A 616 21.57 -8.97 17.97
N LEU A 617 20.41 -9.62 17.99
CA LEU A 617 19.14 -8.95 18.27
C LEU A 617 19.09 -8.38 19.69
N ARG A 618 19.66 -9.07 20.68
CA ARG A 618 19.80 -8.52 22.05
C ARG A 618 20.71 -7.29 22.07
N PHE A 619 21.79 -7.28 21.30
CA PHE A 619 22.66 -6.12 21.14
C PHE A 619 21.90 -4.92 20.54
N LEU A 620 21.17 -5.12 19.44
CA LEU A 620 20.37 -4.05 18.84
C LEU A 620 19.28 -3.55 19.80
N LYS A 621 18.60 -4.46 20.51
CA LYS A 621 17.59 -4.09 21.52
C LYS A 621 18.18 -3.31 22.70
N LEU A 622 19.46 -3.53 23.05
CA LEU A 622 20.17 -2.73 24.04
C LEU A 622 20.37 -1.29 23.54
N ILE A 623 20.77 -1.11 22.28
CA ILE A 623 20.88 0.23 21.66
C ILE A 623 19.51 0.90 21.60
N LEU A 624 18.45 0.16 21.25
CA LEU A 624 17.08 0.67 21.26
C LEU A 624 16.66 1.13 22.66
N GLN A 625 16.88 0.31 23.67
CA GLN A 625 16.59 0.67 25.06
C GLN A 625 17.38 1.92 25.51
N TYR A 626 18.63 2.05 25.07
CA TYR A 626 19.42 3.25 25.29
C TYR A 626 18.76 4.49 24.69
N THR A 627 18.35 4.45 23.42
CA THR A 627 17.73 5.61 22.77
C THR A 627 16.34 5.92 23.34
N GLU A 628 15.56 4.93 23.74
CA GLU A 628 14.30 5.12 24.48
C GLU A 628 14.51 5.82 25.83
N ASN A 629 15.55 5.42 26.57
CA ASN A 629 15.92 6.07 27.82
C ASN A 629 16.41 7.50 27.60
N LEU A 630 17.16 7.77 26.52
CA LEU A 630 17.52 9.14 26.15
C LEU A 630 16.29 10.00 25.87
N VAL A 631 15.29 9.49 25.12
CA VAL A 631 14.03 10.21 24.91
C VAL A 631 13.34 10.52 26.24
N ALA A 632 13.36 9.58 27.18
CA ALA A 632 12.80 9.83 28.51
C ALA A 632 13.57 10.94 29.25
N TYR A 633 14.91 10.92 29.24
CA TYR A 633 15.74 11.88 29.98
C TYR A 633 15.82 13.26 29.35
N THR A 634 15.78 13.35 28.03
CA THR A 634 15.78 14.61 27.27
C THR A 634 14.39 15.24 27.12
N SER A 635 13.34 14.53 27.57
CA SER A 635 11.99 15.09 27.67
C SER A 635 11.96 16.34 28.56
N ARG A 636 11.08 17.28 28.22
CA ARG A 636 10.89 18.53 28.99
C ARG A 636 10.49 18.27 30.45
N GLN A 637 9.77 17.17 30.73
CA GLN A 637 9.35 16.82 32.08
C GLN A 637 10.51 16.31 32.95
N LYS A 638 11.36 15.41 32.44
CA LYS A 638 12.47 14.84 33.22
C LYS A 638 13.70 15.74 33.23
N ASN A 639 14.14 16.19 32.05
CA ASN A 639 15.23 17.17 31.89
C ASN A 639 16.54 16.76 32.62
N LYS A 640 16.91 15.46 32.48
CA LYS A 640 17.95 14.72 33.21
C LYS A 640 19.23 14.52 32.38
N TRP A 641 19.98 15.60 32.20
CA TRP A 641 21.14 15.63 31.30
C TRP A 641 22.36 14.84 31.81
N ASN A 642 22.63 14.88 33.11
CA ASN A 642 23.74 14.13 33.70
C ASN A 642 23.49 12.61 33.57
N GLU A 643 22.27 12.17 33.86
CA GLU A 643 21.89 10.77 33.72
C GLU A 643 21.95 10.29 32.26
N ALA A 644 21.67 11.16 31.29
CA ALA A 644 21.85 10.86 29.87
C ALA A 644 23.34 10.63 29.52
N VAL A 645 24.25 11.44 30.07
CA VAL A 645 25.71 11.26 29.88
C VAL A 645 26.18 9.95 30.50
N SER A 646 25.81 9.65 31.75
CA SER A 646 26.25 8.40 32.40
C SER A 646 25.74 7.15 31.68
N LEU A 647 24.51 7.19 31.14
CA LEU A 647 23.94 6.11 30.32
C LEU A 647 24.73 5.91 29.01
N THR A 648 25.22 7.00 28.42
CA THR A 648 25.95 7.01 27.14
C THR A 648 27.24 6.20 27.21
N ARG A 649 28.00 6.30 28.30
CA ARG A 649 29.23 5.52 28.47
C ARG A 649 28.97 4.01 28.41
N ALA A 650 27.88 3.54 29.02
CA ALA A 650 27.54 2.13 29.07
C ALA A 650 27.21 1.56 27.68
N VAL A 651 26.45 2.31 26.85
CA VAL A 651 26.13 1.86 25.49
C VAL A 651 27.37 1.88 24.58
N LEU A 652 28.24 2.90 24.70
CA LEU A 652 29.47 2.98 23.91
C LEU A 652 30.41 1.81 24.21
N LEU A 653 30.58 1.44 25.48
CA LEU A 653 31.34 0.24 25.86
C LEU A 653 30.77 -1.03 25.23
N ARG A 654 29.42 -1.17 25.20
CA ARG A 654 28.77 -2.31 24.56
C ARG A 654 28.97 -2.34 23.05
N ILE A 655 28.87 -1.20 22.38
CA ILE A 655 29.14 -1.06 20.94
C ILE A 655 30.59 -1.44 20.65
N TRP A 656 31.55 -0.88 21.41
CA TRP A 656 32.97 -1.22 21.28
C TRP A 656 33.22 -2.73 21.44
N THR A 657 32.75 -3.34 22.54
CA THR A 657 32.95 -4.78 22.79
C THR A 657 32.36 -5.65 21.68
N PHE A 658 31.19 -5.29 21.16
CA PHE A 658 30.53 -6.05 20.10
C PHE A 658 31.25 -5.88 18.74
N SER A 659 31.83 -4.70 18.51
CA SER A 659 32.67 -4.39 17.36
C SER A 659 33.99 -5.15 17.41
N GLU A 660 34.69 -5.10 18.54
CA GLU A 660 35.98 -5.77 18.78
C GLU A 660 35.87 -7.29 18.60
N LYS A 661 34.76 -7.88 19.05
CA LYS A 661 34.46 -9.31 18.86
C LYS A 661 33.98 -9.67 17.44
N LYS A 662 33.92 -8.69 16.52
CA LYS A 662 33.48 -8.85 15.14
C LYS A 662 32.08 -9.45 14.99
N GLN A 663 31.16 -9.08 15.89
CA GLN A 663 29.84 -9.72 15.97
C GLN A 663 28.74 -8.99 15.17
N MET A 664 28.97 -7.74 14.74
CA MET A 664 28.07 -6.98 13.84
C MET A 664 28.00 -7.56 12.43
N LEU A 665 26.97 -7.19 11.65
CA LEU A 665 26.76 -7.70 10.30
C LEU A 665 27.83 -7.22 9.32
N ILE A 666 28.31 -5.99 9.44
CA ILE A 666 29.39 -5.45 8.59
C ILE A 666 30.68 -6.29 8.60
N HIS A 667 30.94 -7.00 9.70
CA HIS A 667 32.12 -7.86 9.81
C HIS A 667 32.01 -9.11 8.93
N LEU A 668 30.79 -9.58 8.66
CA LEU A 668 30.54 -10.77 7.84
C LEU A 668 30.69 -10.49 6.34
N THR A 669 30.30 -9.30 5.87
CA THR A 669 30.36 -8.92 4.45
C THR A 669 31.78 -8.79 3.89
N LYS A 670 32.79 -8.50 4.73
CA LYS A 670 34.19 -8.46 4.26
C LYS A 670 34.77 -9.83 3.94
N ASN A 671 34.26 -10.90 4.56
CA ASN A 671 34.78 -12.24 4.33
C ASN A 671 34.31 -12.82 2.98
N THR A 672 33.17 -12.37 2.45
CA THR A 672 32.65 -12.86 1.16
C THR A 672 33.36 -12.23 -0.05
N ASN A 673 33.76 -10.95 0.02
CA ASN A 673 34.44 -10.29 -1.11
C ASN A 673 35.89 -10.77 -1.36
N LYS A 674 36.41 -11.72 -0.57
CA LYS A 674 37.72 -12.34 -0.79
C LYS A 674 37.69 -13.66 -1.56
N VAL A 675 36.52 -14.21 -1.89
CA VAL A 675 36.44 -15.57 -2.46
C VAL A 675 36.41 -15.61 -4.00
N ASP A 676 36.14 -14.51 -4.71
CA ASP A 676 36.02 -14.53 -6.19
C ASP A 676 37.29 -14.10 -6.95
N THR A 677 38.47 -14.33 -6.38
CA THR A 677 39.74 -14.26 -7.13
C THR A 677 40.42 -15.63 -7.09
N GLY A 678 39.90 -16.55 -7.91
CA GLY A 678 40.46 -17.88 -8.15
C GLY A 678 40.06 -18.37 -9.52
#